data_AF-A0A0G0T3T5-F1
#
_entry.id   AF-A0A0G0T3T5-F1
#
_cell.length_a   1.000
_cell.length_b   1.000
_cell.length_c   1.000
_cell.angle_alpha   90.00
_cell.angle_beta   90.00
_cell.angle_gamma   90.00
#
_symmetry.space_group_name_H-M   'P 1'
#
loop_
_entity.id
_entity.type
_entity.pdbx_description
1 polymer ?
#
loop_
_entity_poly.entity_id
_entity_poly.type
_entity_poly.pdbx_seq_one_letter_code
_entity_poly.pdbx_strand_id
1 'polypeptide(L)'
;MNPVEKFLVCLYSEPNYLAVNILENLLANNCFVNIVTEDVGGWIEKTSYIAAKNRFSVGNSKSFSENIYYSYILFCSGFLDKKNLGQDVNKFLKTVDYQNKKTFFILPGEVYGEIKIGLQGDTTNAGIIYLGDVLGPRIDLQSNLKIPNYLNEIINSRSLTMPVGEILYPIFVSDAAKQLVKWLFAFGPFGKEIFLIGQDTSSSTFWQVNTKLIGEIKLNTVTDSASGKLPKGVEIFRINKDLTFTLTETYKWISLKPVKQTRKPTKKHSFKKAKILILTLLLIFLLPILTLLINGGLSYFSYRQFLSGNSQVSQNLLYVNKFVSNIGYFESRVLKHIPLIGHFYKESEYMSYVITNASKMGIEGIPVVRTGGELISNILGDSSYSTLTLLSGMDGKLQHIYETLSNIEEVTVRTNNSNSFTARYVLSKINFETYKELISQTIIIVDKLPNVLGREDSKTYFVLFENNMELRPTGGFIGSYGLLTFDKGRLSDFAISDVYSADGQLNGHVEPPLPIKQYLGEANWWLRDSNWDPDFPTSAKRAEWFLDKEMDKQVDGVISVDLTPIKSFLKISGPIFLSDYNMSINADNLYEKVQSEVQDDFFAGTHKKASFLTALSRSILDKTGGLSSTQKTSVLKLVYDNLDQRHIQVFLHDSEFQNTMEVLGWDGSVFTPACSGNCYSDLVGIVEANVGVNKSNYFVTREANLDIEIDEARIDKTMTLTLKNSASANLGLSGRYKSYVRLLIPENSIAIRAESSIGQNTVVLNPEITNSKGRKEVGTIVEVLAGETKQLVFYWSAELSKQVDQYDVFIRKQAGVDGYPVNVSVSSPIRLLGGLDLPVFKPSL
;
A
#
# COMPACT_ATOMS: atom_id res chain seq x y z
N MET A 1 22.77 -1.49 3.32
CA MET A 1 22.81 -2.78 4.04
C MET A 1 22.81 -3.89 3.01
N ASN A 2 23.85 -4.71 3.02
CA ASN A 2 24.02 -5.84 2.11
C ASN A 2 22.77 -6.73 2.08
N PRO A 3 22.24 -7.07 0.90
CA PRO A 3 21.15 -8.03 0.78
C PRO A 3 21.70 -9.41 1.14
N VAL A 4 21.61 -9.78 2.41
CA VAL A 4 21.84 -11.16 2.85
C VAL A 4 20.81 -12.03 2.12
N GLU A 5 21.31 -12.77 1.14
CA GLU A 5 20.75 -13.92 0.42
C GLU A 5 19.27 -14.22 0.69
N LYS A 6 18.37 -13.53 -0.03
CA LYS A 6 16.98 -13.98 -0.18
C LYS A 6 16.93 -14.93 -1.38
N PHE A 7 16.53 -16.18 -1.18
CA PHE A 7 16.43 -17.22 -2.22
C PHE A 7 15.46 -16.81 -3.34
N LEU A 8 15.98 -16.17 -4.38
CA LEU A 8 15.24 -15.79 -5.58
C LEU A 8 15.34 -16.91 -6.62
N VAL A 9 14.20 -17.50 -6.96
CA VAL A 9 14.09 -18.65 -7.86
C VAL A 9 13.40 -18.24 -9.15
N CYS A 10 13.98 -18.58 -10.30
CA CYS A 10 13.29 -18.50 -11.58
C CYS A 10 12.56 -19.80 -11.87
N LEU A 11 11.24 -19.76 -12.13
CA LEU A 11 10.44 -20.90 -12.57
C LEU A 11 10.00 -20.67 -14.02
N TYR A 12 10.69 -21.28 -14.98
CA TYR A 12 10.33 -21.23 -16.39
C TYR A 12 9.37 -22.38 -16.71
N SER A 13 8.08 -22.08 -16.88
CA SER A 13 7.06 -23.10 -17.06
C SER A 13 5.72 -22.53 -17.52
N GLU A 14 5.01 -23.23 -18.40
CA GLU A 14 3.56 -23.04 -18.61
C GLU A 14 2.77 -23.49 -17.38
N PRO A 15 1.53 -23.00 -17.14
CA PRO A 15 0.77 -23.20 -15.89
C PRO A 15 0.25 -24.63 -15.74
N ASN A 16 1.15 -25.60 -15.60
CA ASN A 16 0.86 -27.00 -15.43
C ASN A 16 0.75 -27.38 -13.95
N TYR A 17 0.09 -28.52 -13.67
CA TYR A 17 -0.25 -28.94 -12.32
C TYR A 17 0.98 -29.18 -11.44
N LEU A 18 2.09 -29.67 -12.01
CA LEU A 18 3.35 -29.84 -11.29
C LEU A 18 4.00 -28.50 -10.98
N ALA A 19 4.05 -27.58 -11.94
CA ALA A 19 4.67 -26.26 -11.75
C ALA A 19 3.95 -25.43 -10.67
N VAL A 20 2.61 -25.48 -10.60
CA VAL A 20 1.86 -24.82 -9.51
C VAL A 20 2.21 -25.44 -8.15
N ASN A 21 2.36 -26.76 -8.06
CA ASN A 21 2.79 -27.42 -6.82
C ASN A 21 4.23 -27.06 -6.44
N ILE A 22 5.14 -26.91 -7.42
CA ILE A 22 6.51 -26.44 -7.19
C ILE A 22 6.49 -25.01 -6.64
N LEU A 23 5.70 -24.11 -7.22
CA LEU A 23 5.52 -22.74 -6.73
C LEU A 23 5.05 -22.73 -5.27
N GLU A 24 4.00 -23.49 -4.94
CA GLU A 24 3.46 -23.56 -3.58
C GLU A 24 4.52 -24.04 -2.57
N ASN A 25 5.33 -25.04 -2.94
CA ASN A 25 6.42 -25.53 -2.09
C ASN A 25 7.56 -24.51 -1.94
N LEU A 26 7.91 -23.77 -2.99
CA LEU A 26 8.90 -22.69 -2.92
C LEU A 26 8.42 -21.55 -1.99
N LEU A 27 7.15 -21.14 -2.12
CA LEU A 27 6.55 -20.12 -1.27
C LEU A 27 6.49 -20.57 0.20
N ALA A 28 6.14 -21.83 0.46
CA ALA A 28 6.15 -22.41 1.80
C ALA A 28 7.55 -22.43 2.43
N ASN A 29 8.62 -22.50 1.61
CA ASN A 29 10.01 -22.38 2.04
C ASN A 29 10.55 -20.94 1.97
N ASN A 30 9.67 -19.93 2.05
CA ASN A 30 10.03 -18.52 2.12
C ASN A 30 10.79 -17.96 0.89
N CYS A 31 10.69 -18.59 -0.28
CA CYS A 31 11.36 -18.13 -1.50
C CYS A 31 10.61 -16.97 -2.17
N PHE A 32 11.35 -16.19 -2.96
CA PHE A 32 10.76 -15.30 -3.96
C PHE A 32 10.82 -15.98 -5.33
N VAL A 33 9.72 -16.02 -6.07
CA VAL A 33 9.66 -16.77 -7.35
C VAL A 33 9.32 -15.85 -8.52
N ASN A 34 10.19 -15.78 -9.52
CA ASN A 34 9.88 -15.17 -10.80
C ASN A 34 9.47 -16.26 -11.79
N ILE A 35 8.21 -16.25 -12.19
CA ILE A 35 7.64 -17.21 -13.13
C ILE A 35 7.76 -16.66 -14.54
N VAL A 36 8.35 -17.44 -15.43
CA VAL A 36 8.53 -17.11 -16.84
C VAL A 36 7.69 -18.07 -17.69
N THR A 37 6.74 -17.53 -18.45
CA THR A 37 5.71 -18.31 -19.14
C THR A 37 5.19 -17.57 -20.37
N GLU A 38 4.70 -18.26 -21.39
CA GLU A 38 3.96 -17.61 -22.48
C GLU A 38 2.48 -17.44 -22.13
N ASP A 39 1.88 -18.37 -21.37
CA ASP A 39 0.52 -18.26 -20.83
C ASP A 39 0.48 -17.56 -19.45
N VAL A 40 0.74 -16.25 -19.45
CA VAL A 40 0.63 -15.41 -18.24
C VAL A 40 -0.79 -15.45 -17.66
N GLY A 41 -1.81 -15.49 -18.53
CA GLY A 41 -3.22 -15.50 -18.13
C GLY A 41 -3.58 -16.77 -17.34
N GLY A 42 -3.16 -17.94 -17.84
CA GLY A 42 -3.38 -19.21 -17.17
C GLY A 42 -2.67 -19.30 -15.82
N TRP A 43 -1.48 -18.72 -15.67
CA TRP A 43 -0.81 -18.62 -14.37
C TRP A 43 -1.56 -17.73 -13.38
N ILE A 44 -2.05 -16.57 -13.83
CA ILE A 44 -2.84 -15.66 -12.97
C ILE A 44 -4.13 -16.34 -12.49
N GLU A 45 -4.84 -17.05 -13.38
CA GLU A 45 -6.04 -17.80 -13.03
C GLU A 45 -5.74 -18.87 -11.98
N LYS A 46 -4.74 -19.73 -12.26
CA LYS A 46 -4.36 -20.87 -11.41
C LYS A 46 -3.66 -20.49 -10.10
N THR A 47 -3.31 -19.22 -9.88
CA THR A 47 -2.68 -18.74 -8.63
C THR A 47 -3.49 -17.67 -7.90
N SER A 48 -4.71 -17.40 -8.38
CA SER A 48 -5.61 -16.35 -7.84
C SER A 48 -5.90 -16.47 -6.33
N TYR A 49 -5.91 -17.70 -5.79
CA TYR A 49 -6.16 -18.02 -4.39
C TYR A 49 -4.94 -17.82 -3.47
N ILE A 50 -3.75 -17.60 -4.01
CA ILE A 50 -2.53 -17.45 -3.20
C ILE A 50 -2.50 -16.04 -2.58
N ALA A 51 -2.54 -15.95 -1.26
CA ALA A 51 -2.56 -14.68 -0.52
C ALA A 51 -1.23 -13.91 -0.60
N ALA A 52 -0.10 -14.62 -0.71
CA ALA A 52 1.26 -14.06 -0.75
C ALA A 52 1.67 -13.54 -2.15
N LYS A 53 0.84 -12.72 -2.79
CA LYS A 53 1.08 -12.19 -4.16
C LYS A 53 2.35 -11.32 -4.27
N ASN A 54 2.87 -10.82 -3.15
CA ASN A 54 4.12 -10.06 -3.09
C ASN A 54 5.38 -10.95 -3.11
N ARG A 55 5.25 -12.27 -3.10
CA ARG A 55 6.39 -13.23 -3.08
C ARG A 55 6.60 -13.97 -4.38
N PHE A 56 5.77 -13.74 -5.39
CA PHE A 56 6.05 -14.22 -6.75
C PHE A 56 5.60 -13.21 -7.80
N SER A 57 6.21 -13.28 -8.97
CA SER A 57 5.82 -12.50 -10.14
C SER A 57 5.61 -13.43 -11.33
N VAL A 58 4.74 -13.07 -12.27
CA VAL A 58 4.50 -13.81 -13.50
C VAL A 58 4.79 -12.89 -14.68
N GLY A 59 5.68 -13.32 -15.55
CA GLY A 59 6.10 -12.56 -16.72
C GLY A 59 6.37 -13.46 -17.91
N ASN A 60 6.47 -12.85 -19.09
CA ASN A 60 6.80 -13.58 -20.31
C ASN A 60 8.31 -13.75 -20.51
N SER A 61 8.73 -14.57 -21.47
CA SER A 61 10.15 -14.75 -21.79
C SER A 61 10.90 -13.45 -22.09
N LYS A 62 10.23 -12.38 -22.57
CA LYS A 62 10.84 -11.05 -22.78
C LYS A 62 11.06 -10.27 -21.49
N SER A 63 10.33 -10.60 -20.43
CA SER A 63 10.50 -10.01 -19.10
C SER A 63 11.61 -10.68 -18.28
N PHE A 64 12.17 -11.79 -18.78
CA PHE A 64 13.36 -12.39 -18.20
C PHE A 64 14.54 -11.43 -18.39
N SER A 65 15.04 -10.88 -17.29
CA SER A 65 16.20 -10.01 -17.28
C SER A 65 17.43 -10.79 -16.84
N GLU A 66 18.46 -10.83 -17.70
CA GLU A 66 19.78 -11.40 -17.36
C GLU A 66 20.44 -10.66 -16.18
N ASN A 67 20.07 -9.40 -15.94
CA ASN A 67 20.58 -8.56 -14.85
C ASN A 67 20.05 -8.96 -13.46
N ILE A 68 19.08 -9.87 -13.38
CA ILE A 68 18.58 -10.40 -12.10
C ILE A 68 19.41 -11.63 -11.71
N TYR A 69 20.04 -11.55 -10.53
CA TYR A 69 20.75 -12.68 -9.95
C TYR A 69 19.77 -13.69 -9.34
N TYR A 70 19.56 -14.80 -10.04
CA TYR A 70 18.77 -15.93 -9.56
C TYR A 70 19.68 -16.92 -8.83
N SER A 71 19.32 -17.28 -7.60
CA SER A 71 20.02 -18.33 -6.84
C SER A 71 19.80 -19.71 -7.48
N TYR A 72 18.62 -19.92 -8.07
CA TYR A 72 18.21 -21.17 -8.69
C TYR A 72 17.31 -20.93 -9.89
N ILE A 73 17.40 -21.83 -10.88
CA ILE A 73 16.52 -21.84 -12.05
C ILE A 73 15.87 -23.22 -12.19
N LEU A 74 14.57 -23.23 -12.39
CA LEU A 74 13.78 -24.43 -12.66
C LEU A 74 13.13 -24.28 -14.04
N PHE A 75 13.51 -25.14 -14.98
CA PHE A 75 12.78 -25.33 -16.22
C PHE A 75 11.82 -26.51 -16.06
N CYS A 76 10.52 -26.28 -16.20
CA CYS A 76 9.50 -27.32 -16.09
C CYS A 76 8.56 -27.23 -17.30
N SER A 77 8.68 -28.15 -18.25
CA SER A 77 7.77 -28.19 -19.42
C SER A 77 7.50 -29.63 -19.88
N GLY A 78 6.54 -29.78 -20.81
CA GLY A 78 6.11 -31.07 -21.38
C GLY A 78 4.96 -31.75 -20.63
N PHE A 79 4.50 -31.18 -19.50
CA PHE A 79 3.41 -31.76 -18.69
C PHE A 79 2.00 -31.38 -19.16
N LEU A 80 1.87 -30.41 -20.07
CA LEU A 80 0.61 -30.09 -20.76
C LEU A 80 0.63 -30.70 -22.17
N ASP A 81 1.65 -30.38 -22.95
CA ASP A 81 1.82 -30.89 -24.31
C ASP A 81 3.28 -31.26 -24.57
N LYS A 82 3.59 -32.56 -24.65
CA LYS A 82 4.96 -33.03 -24.93
C LYS A 82 5.44 -32.70 -26.35
N LYS A 83 4.54 -32.39 -27.30
CA LYS A 83 4.92 -32.05 -28.69
C LYS A 83 5.64 -30.72 -28.79
N ASN A 84 5.34 -29.77 -27.90
CA ASN A 84 5.95 -28.44 -27.91
C ASN A 84 7.27 -28.37 -27.11
N LEU A 85 7.60 -29.43 -26.36
CA LEU A 85 8.74 -29.43 -25.44
C LEU A 85 10.08 -29.11 -26.12
N GLY A 86 10.30 -29.57 -27.36
CA GLY A 86 11.51 -29.23 -28.11
C GLY A 86 11.63 -27.73 -28.42
N GLN A 87 10.51 -27.06 -28.69
CA GLN A 87 10.49 -25.60 -28.88
C GLN A 87 10.76 -24.86 -27.56
N ASP A 88 10.17 -25.35 -26.46
CA ASP A 88 10.33 -24.76 -25.14
C ASP A 88 11.78 -24.84 -24.64
N VAL A 89 12.43 -26.00 -24.80
CA VAL A 89 13.85 -26.20 -24.45
C VAL A 89 14.73 -25.24 -25.27
N ASN A 90 14.51 -25.16 -26.58
CA ASN A 90 15.29 -24.25 -27.44
C ASN A 90 15.09 -22.78 -27.07
N LYS A 91 13.89 -22.39 -26.66
CA LYS A 91 13.59 -21.04 -26.22
C LYS A 91 14.25 -20.72 -24.88
N PHE A 92 14.19 -21.66 -23.93
CA PHE A 92 14.83 -21.54 -22.62
C PHE A 92 16.36 -21.39 -22.76
N LEU A 93 17.02 -22.26 -23.52
CA LEU A 93 18.47 -22.23 -23.72
C LEU A 93 18.96 -20.95 -24.41
N LYS A 94 18.11 -20.27 -25.19
CA LYS A 94 18.41 -18.96 -25.79
C LYS A 94 18.21 -17.78 -24.85
N THR A 95 17.38 -17.96 -23.82
CA THR A 95 16.93 -16.87 -22.95
C THR A 95 17.69 -16.85 -21.62
N VAL A 96 18.23 -18.00 -21.19
CA VAL A 96 18.74 -18.19 -19.83
C VAL A 96 20.17 -18.71 -19.85
N ASP A 97 21.09 -17.97 -19.22
CA ASP A 97 22.43 -18.47 -18.90
C ASP A 97 22.37 -19.48 -17.75
N TYR A 98 22.30 -20.77 -18.10
CA TYR A 98 22.26 -21.88 -17.16
C TYR A 98 23.66 -22.34 -16.70
N GLN A 99 24.75 -21.89 -17.33
CA GLN A 99 26.10 -22.40 -17.06
C GLN A 99 26.62 -21.92 -15.69
N ASN A 100 26.29 -20.67 -15.34
CA ASN A 100 26.74 -20.03 -14.10
C ASN A 100 25.74 -20.14 -12.94
N LYS A 101 24.64 -20.90 -13.10
CA LYS A 101 23.53 -20.93 -12.15
C LYS A 101 23.03 -22.36 -11.94
N LYS A 102 22.72 -22.69 -10.68
CA LYS A 102 22.14 -24.00 -10.31
C LYS A 102 20.78 -24.17 -10.99
N THR A 103 20.72 -25.06 -11.97
CA THR A 103 19.58 -25.18 -12.89
C THR A 103 19.05 -26.61 -12.90
N PHE A 104 17.74 -26.79 -12.78
CA PHE A 104 17.08 -28.08 -13.03
C PHE A 104 16.23 -28.05 -14.29
N PHE A 105 16.39 -29.07 -15.12
CA PHE A 105 15.49 -29.40 -16.23
C PHE A 105 14.55 -30.51 -15.77
N ILE A 106 13.29 -30.17 -15.54
CA ILE A 106 12.27 -31.08 -15.04
C ILE A 106 11.37 -31.48 -16.20
N LEU A 107 11.46 -32.74 -16.62
CA LEU A 107 10.81 -33.27 -17.82
C LEU A 107 9.96 -34.51 -17.51
N PRO A 108 8.92 -34.80 -18.31
CA PRO A 108 8.23 -36.09 -18.26
C PRO A 108 9.19 -37.23 -18.63
N GLY A 109 9.17 -38.34 -17.91
CA GLY A 109 10.03 -39.50 -18.20
C GLY A 109 9.74 -40.16 -19.54
N GLU A 110 8.52 -39.99 -20.06
CA GLU A 110 8.14 -40.49 -21.38
C GLU A 110 8.93 -39.88 -22.55
N VAL A 111 9.49 -38.67 -22.37
CA VAL A 111 10.25 -38.00 -23.43
C VAL A 111 11.74 -38.35 -23.42
N TYR A 112 12.17 -39.21 -22.49
CA TYR A 112 13.55 -39.66 -22.40
C TYR A 112 13.99 -40.33 -23.69
N GLY A 113 15.06 -39.82 -24.29
CA GLY A 113 15.59 -40.30 -25.57
C GLY A 113 14.86 -39.78 -26.82
N GLU A 114 13.67 -39.18 -26.68
CA GLU A 114 12.95 -38.50 -27.77
C GLU A 114 13.50 -37.08 -28.01
N ILE A 115 13.87 -36.39 -26.93
CA ILE A 115 14.34 -35.01 -26.96
C ILE A 115 15.74 -34.94 -26.35
N LYS A 116 16.73 -34.49 -27.14
CA LYS A 116 18.08 -34.20 -26.64
C LYS A 116 18.14 -32.76 -26.13
N ILE A 117 18.35 -32.58 -24.83
CA ILE A 117 18.65 -31.27 -24.26
C ILE A 117 20.10 -30.93 -24.64
N GLY A 118 20.28 -30.15 -25.70
CA GLY A 118 21.60 -29.81 -26.25
C GLY A 118 22.38 -28.83 -25.38
N LEU A 119 22.70 -29.21 -24.14
CA LEU A 119 23.53 -28.41 -23.24
C LEU A 119 24.95 -28.30 -23.81
N GLN A 120 25.43 -27.07 -23.96
CA GLN A 120 26.80 -26.73 -24.36
C GLN A 120 27.59 -26.20 -23.14
N GLY A 121 28.91 -26.38 -23.12
CA GLY A 121 29.78 -25.85 -22.05
C GLY A 121 29.77 -26.70 -20.76
N ASP A 122 30.05 -26.05 -19.62
CA ASP A 122 30.07 -26.70 -18.30
C ASP A 122 28.65 -27.05 -17.82
N THR A 123 28.40 -28.34 -17.58
CA THR A 123 27.10 -28.87 -17.13
C THR A 123 27.07 -29.21 -15.64
N THR A 124 28.14 -28.94 -14.89
CA THR A 124 28.24 -29.28 -13.46
C THR A 124 27.17 -28.63 -12.59
N ASN A 125 26.61 -27.48 -13.02
CA ASN A 125 25.53 -26.77 -12.33
C ASN A 125 24.12 -27.14 -12.83
N ALA A 126 23.99 -28.03 -13.81
CA ALA A 126 22.72 -28.41 -14.41
C ALA A 126 22.33 -29.86 -14.05
N GLY A 127 21.15 -30.05 -13.47
CA GLY A 127 20.58 -31.39 -13.23
C GLY A 127 19.40 -31.65 -14.16
N ILE A 128 19.40 -32.80 -14.85
CA ILE A 128 18.28 -33.21 -15.71
C ILE A 128 17.47 -34.28 -14.98
N ILE A 129 16.22 -33.98 -14.70
CA ILE A 129 15.33 -34.78 -13.87
C ILE A 129 14.14 -35.23 -14.72
N TYR A 130 14.08 -36.53 -14.97
CA TYR A 130 12.96 -37.18 -15.65
C TYR A 130 11.99 -37.71 -14.60
N LEU A 131 10.78 -37.15 -14.56
CA LEU A 131 9.74 -37.57 -13.63
C LEU A 131 8.97 -38.78 -14.13
N GLY A 132 8.64 -39.70 -13.23
CA GLY A 132 7.72 -40.78 -13.50
C GLY A 132 6.29 -40.31 -13.79
N ASP A 133 5.34 -41.22 -13.65
CA ASP A 133 3.94 -41.02 -13.99
C ASP A 133 3.25 -40.11 -12.95
N VAL A 134 3.29 -38.79 -13.18
CA VAL A 134 2.85 -37.80 -12.19
C VAL A 134 1.32 -37.77 -12.08
N LEU A 135 0.81 -38.11 -10.90
CA LEU A 135 -0.61 -38.15 -10.53
C LEU A 135 -0.92 -37.15 -9.41
N GLY A 136 -2.11 -36.58 -9.38
CA GLY A 136 -2.58 -35.78 -8.25
C GLY A 136 -3.56 -34.67 -8.61
N PRO A 137 -3.79 -33.72 -7.67
CA PRO A 137 -4.70 -32.60 -7.86
C PRO A 137 -4.40 -31.79 -9.12
N ARG A 138 -5.46 -31.28 -9.75
CA ARG A 138 -5.40 -30.34 -10.90
C ARG A 138 -4.80 -30.94 -12.19
N ILE A 139 -4.63 -32.26 -12.27
CA ILE A 139 -4.15 -32.93 -13.50
C ILE A 139 -5.01 -32.53 -14.71
N ASP A 140 -4.35 -32.30 -15.85
CA ASP A 140 -5.01 -31.90 -17.09
C ASP A 140 -5.27 -33.12 -17.98
N LEU A 141 -6.54 -33.52 -18.08
CA LEU A 141 -6.97 -34.67 -18.90
C LEU A 141 -6.86 -34.43 -20.40
N GLN A 142 -6.61 -33.19 -20.84
CA GLN A 142 -6.35 -32.86 -22.24
C GLN A 142 -4.87 -33.01 -22.63
N SER A 143 -4.00 -33.31 -21.66
CA SER A 143 -2.59 -33.56 -21.93
C SER A 143 -2.40 -34.82 -22.77
N ASN A 144 -1.37 -34.80 -23.62
CA ASN A 144 -1.00 -35.93 -24.46
C ASN A 144 0.01 -36.91 -23.83
N LEU A 145 0.27 -36.78 -22.52
CA LEU A 145 1.00 -37.78 -21.74
C LEU A 145 0.15 -39.06 -21.54
N LYS A 146 0.79 -40.20 -21.31
CA LYS A 146 0.10 -41.50 -21.19
C LYS A 146 -0.91 -41.52 -20.06
N ILE A 147 -0.51 -41.05 -18.88
CA ILE A 147 -1.36 -41.09 -17.68
C ILE A 147 -2.62 -40.25 -17.81
N PRO A 148 -2.56 -38.95 -18.20
CA PRO A 148 -3.75 -38.18 -18.53
C PRO A 148 -4.67 -38.87 -19.55
N ASN A 149 -4.10 -39.47 -20.60
CA ASN A 149 -4.89 -40.20 -21.59
C ASN A 149 -5.59 -41.43 -20.99
N TYR A 150 -4.89 -42.24 -20.18
CA TYR A 150 -5.47 -43.38 -19.49
C TYR A 150 -6.58 -42.96 -18.52
N LEU A 151 -6.36 -41.93 -17.72
CA LEU A 151 -7.39 -41.39 -16.83
C LEU A 151 -8.59 -40.87 -17.64
N ASN A 152 -8.36 -40.16 -18.75
CA ASN A 152 -9.40 -39.63 -19.61
C ASN A 152 -10.26 -40.75 -20.26
N GLU A 153 -9.65 -41.86 -20.66
CA GLU A 153 -10.35 -43.05 -21.16
C GLU A 153 -11.17 -43.73 -20.05
N ILE A 154 -10.56 -43.89 -18.88
CA ILE A 154 -11.18 -44.48 -17.69
C ILE A 154 -12.42 -43.67 -17.26
N ILE A 155 -12.31 -42.33 -17.23
CA ILE A 155 -13.37 -41.43 -16.75
C ILE A 155 -14.51 -41.31 -17.77
N ASN A 156 -14.20 -41.13 -19.06
CA ASN A 156 -15.22 -40.85 -20.06
C ASN A 156 -15.82 -42.12 -20.69
N SER A 157 -15.02 -43.18 -20.84
CA SER A 157 -15.39 -44.36 -21.61
C SER A 157 -15.50 -45.63 -20.77
N ARG A 158 -15.11 -45.60 -19.49
CA ARG A 158 -15.06 -46.78 -18.60
C ARG A 158 -14.26 -47.94 -19.22
N SER A 159 -13.26 -47.60 -20.03
CA SER A 159 -12.33 -48.54 -20.63
C SER A 159 -10.90 -48.08 -20.37
N LEU A 160 -9.97 -49.02 -20.44
CA LEU A 160 -8.55 -48.75 -20.35
C LEU A 160 -7.85 -49.59 -21.42
N THR A 161 -7.16 -48.93 -22.32
CA THR A 161 -6.44 -49.57 -23.42
C THR A 161 -4.94 -49.44 -23.18
N MET A 162 -4.25 -50.55 -22.87
CA MET A 162 -2.82 -50.56 -22.54
C MET A 162 -2.03 -51.65 -23.29
N PRO A 163 -0.76 -51.41 -23.66
CA PRO A 163 0.14 -52.45 -24.16
C PRO A 163 0.38 -53.59 -23.16
N VAL A 164 0.52 -54.81 -23.67
CA VAL A 164 0.83 -55.98 -22.83
C VAL A 164 2.23 -55.84 -22.23
N GLY A 165 2.34 -55.89 -20.89
CA GLY A 165 3.62 -55.79 -20.18
C GLY A 165 4.11 -54.36 -19.90
N GLU A 166 3.27 -53.35 -20.07
CA GLU A 166 3.59 -51.97 -19.67
C GLU A 166 3.79 -51.85 -18.14
N ILE A 167 4.84 -51.12 -17.76
CA ILE A 167 5.18 -50.79 -16.37
C ILE A 167 5.06 -49.28 -16.22
N LEU A 168 4.30 -48.87 -15.21
CA LEU A 168 4.12 -47.48 -14.80
C LEU A 168 4.94 -47.19 -13.54
N TYR A 169 5.30 -45.94 -13.35
CA TYR A 169 6.04 -45.42 -12.20
C TYR A 169 5.30 -44.27 -11.52
N PRO A 170 4.09 -44.52 -10.99
CA PRO A 170 3.19 -43.50 -10.46
C PRO A 170 3.82 -42.72 -9.30
N ILE A 171 3.90 -41.40 -9.44
CA ILE A 171 4.43 -40.49 -8.42
C ILE A 171 3.39 -39.43 -8.09
N PHE A 172 3.13 -39.20 -6.80
CA PHE A 172 2.20 -38.16 -6.39
C PHE A 172 2.84 -36.77 -6.53
N VAL A 173 2.13 -35.85 -7.19
CA VAL A 173 2.63 -34.52 -7.58
C VAL A 173 3.20 -33.72 -6.41
N SER A 174 2.58 -33.82 -5.22
CA SER A 174 3.05 -33.09 -4.03
C SER A 174 4.40 -33.63 -3.53
N ASP A 175 4.60 -34.96 -3.56
CA ASP A 175 5.87 -35.55 -3.12
C ASP A 175 6.97 -35.31 -4.15
N ALA A 176 6.64 -35.34 -5.44
CA ALA A 176 7.56 -34.95 -6.51
C ALA A 176 8.01 -33.48 -6.34
N ALA A 177 7.08 -32.54 -6.19
CA ALA A 177 7.39 -31.12 -5.99
C ALA A 177 8.24 -30.90 -4.73
N LYS A 178 7.88 -31.54 -3.61
CA LYS A 178 8.65 -31.46 -2.35
C LYS A 178 10.07 -31.99 -2.52
N GLN A 179 10.25 -33.11 -3.22
CA GLN A 179 11.58 -33.69 -3.46
C GLN A 179 12.42 -32.83 -4.40
N LEU A 180 11.83 -32.25 -5.44
CA LEU A 180 12.50 -31.30 -6.34
C LEU A 180 12.99 -30.05 -5.61
N VAL A 181 12.13 -29.46 -4.78
CA VAL A 181 12.49 -28.29 -3.96
C VAL A 181 13.55 -28.66 -2.91
N LYS A 182 13.46 -29.85 -2.30
CA LYS A 182 14.51 -30.36 -1.40
C LYS A 182 15.85 -30.52 -2.11
N TRP A 183 15.88 -31.09 -3.32
CA TRP A 183 17.10 -31.20 -4.11
C TRP A 183 17.67 -29.85 -4.52
N LEU A 184 16.81 -28.86 -4.77
CA LEU A 184 17.23 -27.51 -5.11
C LEU A 184 18.07 -26.89 -3.99
N PHE A 185 17.62 -27.04 -2.74
CA PHE A 185 18.31 -26.48 -1.57
C PHE A 185 19.40 -27.37 -0.96
N ALA A 186 19.50 -28.63 -1.39
CA ALA A 186 20.56 -29.56 -0.99
C ALA A 186 21.66 -29.64 -2.08
N PHE A 187 22.61 -30.57 -1.91
CA PHE A 187 23.55 -30.99 -2.96
C PHE A 187 22.82 -31.78 -4.06
N GLY A 188 21.79 -31.21 -4.68
CA GLY A 188 20.95 -31.85 -5.69
C GLY A 188 21.72 -32.53 -6.83
N PRO A 189 21.03 -33.23 -7.75
CA PRO A 189 21.66 -34.01 -8.82
C PRO A 189 22.23 -33.12 -9.94
N PHE A 190 22.98 -32.07 -9.60
CA PHE A 190 23.68 -31.21 -10.53
C PHE A 190 24.82 -31.99 -11.21
N GLY A 191 25.00 -31.79 -12.52
CA GLY A 191 25.92 -32.55 -13.35
C GLY A 191 25.44 -33.95 -13.71
N LYS A 192 24.20 -34.32 -13.37
CA LYS A 192 23.67 -35.67 -13.55
C LYS A 192 22.32 -35.67 -14.27
N GLU A 193 22.05 -36.79 -14.94
CA GLU A 193 20.72 -37.17 -15.38
C GLU A 193 20.14 -38.21 -14.41
N ILE A 194 18.92 -37.96 -13.92
CA ILE A 194 18.28 -38.82 -12.90
C ILE A 194 16.79 -39.01 -13.21
N PHE A 195 16.30 -40.21 -12.92
CA PHE A 195 14.86 -40.50 -12.88
C PHE A 195 14.33 -40.34 -11.46
N LEU A 196 13.30 -39.51 -11.29
CA LEU A 196 12.54 -39.40 -10.05
C LEU A 196 11.19 -40.09 -10.23
N ILE A 197 11.06 -41.29 -9.67
CA ILE A 197 9.97 -42.21 -9.97
C ILE A 197 9.28 -42.72 -8.70
N GLY A 198 8.06 -43.22 -8.85
CA GLY A 198 7.38 -44.00 -7.81
C GLY A 198 7.70 -45.49 -7.86
N GLN A 199 6.91 -46.26 -7.11
CA GLN A 199 6.95 -47.72 -7.13
C GLN A 199 6.46 -48.24 -8.49
N ASP A 200 7.16 -49.22 -9.05
CA ASP A 200 6.78 -49.87 -10.29
C ASP A 200 5.42 -50.56 -10.15
N THR A 201 4.55 -50.29 -11.11
CA THR A 201 3.17 -50.76 -11.14
C THR A 201 2.93 -51.41 -12.49
N SER A 202 2.51 -52.66 -12.49
CA SER A 202 2.10 -53.31 -13.74
C SER A 202 0.77 -52.74 -14.24
N SER A 203 0.55 -52.81 -15.56
CA SER A 203 -0.75 -52.46 -16.16
C SER A 203 -1.93 -53.19 -15.52
N SER A 204 -1.75 -54.45 -15.10
CA SER A 204 -2.77 -55.22 -14.39
C SER A 204 -3.08 -54.67 -13.00
N THR A 205 -2.06 -54.32 -12.21
CA THR A 205 -2.25 -53.71 -10.88
C THR A 205 -2.88 -52.32 -11.01
N PHE A 206 -2.44 -51.52 -11.97
CA PHE A 206 -3.03 -50.21 -12.22
C PHE A 206 -4.53 -50.32 -12.59
N TRP A 207 -4.89 -51.24 -13.49
CA TRP A 207 -6.29 -51.51 -13.84
C TRP A 207 -7.11 -51.98 -12.63
N GLN A 208 -6.59 -52.93 -11.83
CA GLN A 208 -7.29 -53.44 -10.65
C GLN A 208 -7.57 -52.35 -9.60
N VAL A 209 -6.57 -51.51 -9.30
CA VAL A 209 -6.73 -50.42 -8.33
C VAL A 209 -7.75 -49.39 -8.83
N ASN A 210 -7.70 -49.01 -10.12
CA ASN A 210 -8.71 -48.12 -10.70
C ASN A 210 -10.11 -48.74 -10.68
N THR A 211 -10.24 -50.02 -11.03
CA THR A 211 -11.52 -50.74 -11.02
C THR A 211 -12.14 -50.75 -9.60
N LYS A 212 -11.30 -50.94 -8.58
CA LYS A 212 -11.72 -50.87 -7.17
C LYS A 212 -12.20 -49.46 -6.76
N LEU A 213 -11.57 -48.40 -7.28
CA LEU A 213 -11.85 -47.02 -6.86
C LEU A 213 -13.07 -46.41 -7.55
N ILE A 214 -13.32 -46.71 -8.82
CA ILE A 214 -14.37 -46.04 -9.60
C ILE A 214 -15.44 -46.98 -10.20
N GLY A 215 -15.33 -48.29 -9.99
CA GLY A 215 -16.25 -49.29 -10.54
C GLY A 215 -15.68 -50.06 -11.73
N GLU A 216 -16.48 -50.93 -12.35
CA GLU A 216 -16.04 -51.83 -13.43
C GLU A 216 -15.43 -51.05 -14.63
N ILE A 217 -14.19 -51.41 -15.01
CA ILE A 217 -13.47 -50.84 -16.16
C ILE A 217 -13.13 -51.97 -17.13
N LYS A 218 -13.47 -51.80 -18.41
CA LYS A 218 -13.09 -52.78 -19.45
C LYS A 218 -11.62 -52.61 -19.85
N LEU A 219 -10.80 -53.64 -19.64
CA LEU A 219 -9.40 -53.66 -20.08
C LEU A 219 -9.30 -54.18 -21.52
N ASN A 220 -8.76 -53.35 -22.43
CA ASN A 220 -8.38 -53.75 -23.78
C ASN A 220 -6.84 -53.81 -23.87
N THR A 221 -6.29 -54.88 -24.44
CA THR A 221 -4.84 -55.00 -24.63
C THR A 221 -4.45 -54.74 -26.09
N VAL A 222 -3.35 -54.03 -26.29
CA VAL A 222 -2.76 -53.79 -27.62
C VAL A 222 -1.42 -54.55 -27.73
N THR A 223 -1.13 -55.11 -28.89
CA THR A 223 0.14 -55.83 -29.19
C THR A 223 1.33 -54.91 -29.46
N ASP A 224 1.20 -53.60 -29.19
CA ASP A 224 2.30 -52.65 -29.33
C ASP A 224 3.43 -52.97 -28.34
N SER A 225 4.65 -52.56 -28.71
CA SER A 225 5.84 -52.78 -27.88
C SER A 225 5.69 -52.09 -26.52
N ALA A 226 5.79 -52.86 -25.43
CA ALA A 226 5.72 -52.32 -24.07
C ALA A 226 6.74 -51.19 -23.87
N SER A 227 6.23 -49.97 -23.65
CA SER A 227 7.06 -48.79 -23.36
C SER A 227 7.04 -48.55 -21.85
N GLY A 228 8.20 -48.61 -21.19
CA GLY A 228 8.27 -48.50 -19.73
C GLY A 228 9.49 -49.12 -19.07
N LYS A 229 10.42 -49.73 -19.82
CA LYS A 229 11.71 -50.13 -19.23
C LYS A 229 12.58 -48.90 -19.04
N LEU A 230 12.97 -48.63 -17.80
CA LEU A 230 13.93 -47.57 -17.48
C LEU A 230 15.26 -47.81 -18.22
N PRO A 231 15.92 -46.73 -18.69
CA PRO A 231 17.20 -46.83 -19.36
C PRO A 231 18.27 -47.41 -18.43
N LYS A 232 19.15 -48.27 -18.97
CA LYS A 232 20.29 -48.80 -18.22
C LYS A 232 21.36 -47.72 -18.07
N GLY A 233 21.88 -47.53 -16.85
CA GLY A 233 23.00 -46.63 -16.56
C GLY A 233 22.62 -45.21 -16.15
N VAL A 234 21.33 -44.89 -16.03
CA VAL A 234 20.86 -43.59 -15.49
C VAL A 234 20.54 -43.75 -14.00
N GLU A 235 20.85 -42.73 -13.20
CA GLU A 235 20.56 -42.75 -11.76
C GLU A 235 19.04 -42.76 -11.52
N ILE A 236 18.58 -43.50 -10.51
CA ILE A 236 17.16 -43.64 -10.19
C ILE A 236 16.94 -43.31 -8.72
N PHE A 237 16.05 -42.36 -8.44
CA PHE A 237 15.55 -42.06 -7.12
C PHE A 237 14.09 -42.46 -7.00
N ARG A 238 13.74 -43.23 -5.96
CA ARG A 238 12.39 -43.72 -5.72
C ARG A 238 11.72 -43.03 -4.55
N ILE A 239 10.49 -42.57 -4.76
CA ILE A 239 9.58 -42.14 -3.68
C ILE A 239 8.51 -43.21 -3.51
N ASN A 240 8.46 -43.83 -2.34
CA ASN A 240 7.47 -44.86 -2.05
C ASN A 240 6.19 -44.21 -1.52
N LYS A 241 5.11 -44.31 -2.29
CA LYS A 241 3.77 -43.99 -1.82
C LYS A 241 2.76 -44.96 -2.42
N ASP A 242 1.71 -45.26 -1.65
CA ASP A 242 0.67 -46.17 -2.07
C ASP A 242 -0.07 -45.63 -3.32
N LEU A 243 -0.22 -46.50 -4.33
CA LEU A 243 -0.91 -46.19 -5.57
C LEU A 243 -2.39 -45.90 -5.33
N THR A 244 -3.02 -46.64 -4.40
CA THR A 244 -4.44 -46.46 -4.07
C THR A 244 -4.68 -45.05 -3.53
N PHE A 245 -3.85 -44.59 -2.59
CA PHE A 245 -3.86 -43.21 -2.09
C PHE A 245 -3.70 -42.19 -3.23
N THR A 246 -2.68 -42.38 -4.06
CA THR A 246 -2.33 -41.46 -5.16
C THR A 246 -3.49 -41.27 -6.13
N LEU A 247 -4.13 -42.37 -6.55
CA LEU A 247 -5.29 -42.35 -7.44
C LEU A 247 -6.55 -41.79 -6.75
N THR A 248 -6.79 -42.13 -5.48
CA THR A 248 -7.93 -41.62 -4.71
C THR A 248 -7.91 -40.09 -4.66
N GLU A 249 -6.77 -39.49 -4.30
CA GLU A 249 -6.62 -38.04 -4.25
C GLU A 249 -6.71 -37.40 -5.64
N THR A 250 -6.23 -38.09 -6.68
CA THR A 250 -6.37 -37.62 -8.07
C THR A 250 -7.85 -37.53 -8.47
N TYR A 251 -8.63 -38.58 -8.20
CA TYR A 251 -10.05 -38.62 -8.59
C TYR A 251 -10.93 -37.60 -7.85
N LYS A 252 -10.66 -37.33 -6.57
CA LYS A 252 -11.36 -36.30 -5.80
C LYS A 252 -11.33 -34.93 -6.47
N TRP A 253 -10.22 -34.60 -7.14
CA TRP A 253 -10.05 -33.31 -7.81
C TRP A 253 -10.66 -33.27 -9.21
N ILE A 254 -10.71 -34.42 -9.89
CA ILE A 254 -11.35 -34.55 -11.19
C ILE A 254 -12.88 -34.43 -11.05
N SER A 255 -13.47 -34.99 -10.01
CA SER A 255 -14.93 -34.97 -9.78
C SER A 255 -15.51 -33.60 -9.41
N LEU A 256 -14.67 -32.61 -9.08
CA LEU A 256 -15.07 -31.25 -8.66
C LEU A 256 -15.22 -30.25 -9.83
N LYS A 257 -14.95 -30.61 -11.09
CA LYS A 257 -15.11 -29.70 -12.25
C LYS A 257 -16.30 -30.07 -13.14
N PRO A 258 -17.22 -29.15 -13.49
CA PRO A 258 -18.21 -29.40 -14.54
C PRO A 258 -17.53 -29.34 -15.92
N VAL A 259 -17.62 -30.43 -16.69
CA VAL A 259 -17.07 -30.54 -18.05
C VAL A 259 -17.99 -29.82 -19.04
N LYS A 260 -17.53 -28.72 -19.64
CA LYS A 260 -18.21 -28.07 -20.78
C LYS A 260 -17.98 -28.90 -22.05
N GLN A 261 -19.06 -29.44 -22.63
CA GLN A 261 -19.04 -30.12 -23.92
C GLN A 261 -18.77 -29.15 -25.07
N THR A 262 -17.67 -29.36 -25.80
CA THR A 262 -17.39 -28.72 -27.08
C THR A 262 -18.16 -29.42 -28.22
N ARG A 263 -19.01 -28.67 -28.93
CA ARG A 263 -19.73 -29.14 -30.13
C ARG A 263 -18.79 -29.33 -31.33
N LYS A 264 -19.08 -30.38 -32.13
CA LYS A 264 -18.41 -30.72 -33.40
C LYS A 264 -18.58 -29.63 -34.47
N PRO A 265 -17.62 -29.48 -35.42
CA PRO A 265 -17.78 -28.59 -36.56
C PRO A 265 -18.64 -29.24 -37.65
N THR A 266 -19.66 -28.52 -38.14
CA THR A 266 -20.37 -28.83 -39.38
C THR A 266 -19.80 -28.03 -40.55
N LYS A 267 -19.83 -28.66 -41.73
CA LYS A 267 -19.25 -28.22 -43.00
C LYS A 267 -19.65 -26.78 -43.37
N LYS A 268 -18.67 -26.00 -43.85
CA LYS A 268 -18.90 -24.69 -44.48
C LYS A 268 -19.34 -24.86 -45.93
N HIS A 269 -20.51 -24.31 -46.26
CA HIS A 269 -20.72 -23.68 -47.55
C HIS A 269 -20.15 -22.26 -47.57
N SER A 270 -19.74 -21.84 -48.76
CA SER A 270 -19.10 -20.56 -49.08
C SER A 270 -20.07 -19.38 -48.99
N PHE A 271 -19.79 -18.42 -48.10
CA PHE A 271 -20.25 -17.03 -48.19
C PHE A 271 -19.13 -16.08 -47.69
N LYS A 272 -18.19 -15.72 -48.58
CA LYS A 272 -17.02 -14.87 -48.25
C LYS A 272 -17.36 -13.39 -48.00
N LYS A 273 -18.47 -12.86 -48.53
CA LYS A 273 -18.82 -11.43 -48.38
C LYS A 273 -19.54 -11.08 -47.06
N ALA A 274 -20.39 -11.97 -46.54
CA ALA A 274 -21.10 -11.75 -45.27
C ALA A 274 -20.16 -11.79 -44.04
N LYS A 275 -19.08 -12.57 -44.09
CA LYS A 275 -18.10 -12.63 -43.00
C LYS A 275 -17.31 -11.35 -42.81
N ILE A 276 -16.89 -10.71 -43.90
CA ILE A 276 -16.18 -9.43 -43.81
C ILE A 276 -17.13 -8.40 -43.23
N LEU A 277 -18.36 -8.29 -43.74
CA LEU A 277 -19.37 -7.35 -43.22
C LEU A 277 -19.67 -7.59 -41.72
N ILE A 278 -19.85 -8.85 -41.30
CA ILE A 278 -20.08 -9.19 -39.88
C ILE A 278 -18.84 -8.87 -39.04
N LEU A 279 -17.62 -9.14 -39.51
CA LEU A 279 -16.40 -8.83 -38.79
C LEU A 279 -16.19 -7.32 -38.66
N THR A 280 -16.49 -6.55 -39.72
CA THR A 280 -16.41 -5.09 -39.71
C THR A 280 -17.46 -4.48 -38.79
N LEU A 281 -18.71 -4.97 -38.83
CA LEU A 281 -19.76 -4.56 -37.90
C LEU A 281 -19.39 -4.90 -36.46
N LEU A 282 -18.90 -6.11 -36.21
CA LEU A 282 -18.47 -6.55 -34.88
C LEU A 282 -17.28 -5.73 -34.38
N LEU A 283 -16.36 -5.33 -35.25
CA LEU A 283 -15.28 -4.41 -34.92
C LEU A 283 -15.83 -3.03 -34.53
N ILE A 284 -16.75 -2.46 -35.31
CA ILE A 284 -17.40 -1.17 -35.02
C ILE A 284 -18.12 -1.21 -33.66
N PHE A 285 -18.82 -2.30 -33.34
CA PHE A 285 -19.52 -2.44 -32.06
C PHE A 285 -18.57 -2.70 -30.86
N LEU A 286 -17.43 -3.36 -31.08
CA LEU A 286 -16.45 -3.65 -30.02
C LEU A 286 -15.41 -2.54 -29.81
N LEU A 287 -15.23 -1.65 -30.79
CA LEU A 287 -14.19 -0.61 -30.76
C LEU A 287 -14.29 0.33 -29.55
N PRO A 288 -15.48 0.78 -29.09
CA PRO A 288 -15.58 1.56 -27.85
C PRO A 288 -15.12 0.82 -26.58
N ILE A 289 -15.31 -0.50 -26.54
CA ILE A 289 -14.86 -1.33 -25.42
C ILE A 289 -13.33 -1.51 -25.52
N LEU A 290 -12.82 -1.73 -26.73
CA LEU A 290 -11.38 -1.86 -26.97
C LEU A 290 -10.63 -0.55 -26.64
N THR A 291 -11.18 0.61 -27.01
CA THR A 291 -10.60 1.91 -26.68
C THR A 291 -10.56 2.13 -25.17
N LEU A 292 -11.61 1.77 -24.42
CA LEU A 292 -11.58 1.82 -22.96
C LEU A 292 -10.50 0.90 -22.35
N LEU A 293 -10.31 -0.31 -22.88
CA LEU A 293 -9.24 -1.21 -22.43
C LEU A 293 -7.85 -0.64 -22.71
N ILE A 294 -7.65 -0.09 -23.92
CA ILE A 294 -6.40 0.59 -24.30
C ILE A 294 -6.16 1.78 -23.38
N ASN A 295 -7.17 2.59 -23.11
CA ASN A 295 -7.07 3.74 -22.22
C ASN A 295 -6.71 3.34 -20.79
N GLY A 296 -7.28 2.25 -20.27
CA GLY A 296 -6.90 1.70 -18.97
C GLY A 296 -5.42 1.31 -18.93
N GLY A 297 -4.93 0.65 -19.97
CA GLY A 297 -3.50 0.34 -20.13
C GLY A 297 -2.63 1.59 -20.21
N LEU A 298 -2.97 2.55 -21.06
CA LEU A 298 -2.22 3.80 -21.23
C LEU A 298 -2.18 4.62 -19.93
N SER A 299 -3.29 4.70 -19.20
CA SER A 299 -3.37 5.37 -17.90
C SER A 299 -2.46 4.69 -16.88
N TYR A 300 -2.48 3.36 -16.81
CA TYR A 300 -1.59 2.59 -15.93
C TYR A 300 -0.11 2.79 -16.27
N PHE A 301 0.26 2.69 -17.56
CA PHE A 301 1.65 2.89 -17.99
C PHE A 301 2.11 4.33 -17.79
N SER A 302 1.24 5.31 -18.05
CA SER A 302 1.52 6.73 -17.80
C SER A 302 1.81 6.97 -16.31
N TYR A 303 0.97 6.43 -15.42
CA TYR A 303 1.16 6.51 -13.98
C TYR A 303 2.49 5.87 -13.53
N ARG A 304 2.81 4.68 -14.05
CA ARG A 304 4.08 4.00 -13.76
C ARG A 304 5.30 4.79 -14.23
N GLN A 305 5.24 5.39 -15.42
CA GLN A 305 6.32 6.22 -15.95
C GLN A 305 6.48 7.52 -15.18
N PHE A 306 5.37 8.09 -14.68
CA PHE A 306 5.42 9.25 -13.80
C PHE A 306 6.15 8.90 -12.49
N LEU A 307 5.77 7.79 -11.85
CA LEU A 307 6.41 7.30 -10.63
C LEU A 307 7.87 6.89 -10.83
N SER A 308 8.30 6.56 -12.05
CA SER A 308 9.71 6.28 -12.35
C SER A 308 10.52 7.54 -12.67
N GLY A 309 9.90 8.73 -12.66
CA GLY A 309 10.53 10.01 -13.00
C GLY A 309 10.60 10.34 -14.48
N ASN A 310 10.06 9.48 -15.35
CA ASN A 310 10.00 9.70 -16.80
C ASN A 310 8.79 10.57 -17.15
N SER A 311 8.76 11.79 -16.60
CA SER A 311 7.64 12.73 -16.73
C SER A 311 7.26 13.02 -18.19
N GLN A 312 8.24 13.17 -19.09
CA GLN A 312 7.98 13.40 -20.51
C GLN A 312 7.29 12.19 -21.19
N VAL A 313 7.73 10.97 -20.88
CA VAL A 313 7.11 9.75 -21.42
C VAL A 313 5.69 9.60 -20.88
N SER A 314 5.50 9.86 -19.59
CA SER A 314 4.18 9.86 -18.95
C SER A 314 3.24 10.85 -19.62
N GLN A 315 3.69 12.08 -19.88
CA GLN A 315 2.91 13.12 -20.55
C GLN A 315 2.57 12.72 -22.00
N ASN A 316 3.52 12.16 -22.76
CA ASN A 316 3.28 11.65 -24.11
C ASN A 316 2.22 10.54 -24.13
N LEU A 317 2.27 9.62 -23.15
CA LEU A 317 1.25 8.57 -23.00
C LEU A 317 -0.14 9.17 -22.71
N LEU A 318 -0.24 10.26 -21.94
CA LEU A 318 -1.51 10.94 -21.70
C LEU A 318 -2.03 11.66 -22.96
N TYR A 319 -1.17 12.21 -23.81
CA TYR A 319 -1.59 12.74 -25.11
C TYR A 319 -2.19 11.63 -25.99
N VAL A 320 -1.58 10.45 -26.03
CA VAL A 320 -2.12 9.28 -26.74
C VAL A 320 -3.43 8.81 -26.09
N ASN A 321 -3.49 8.75 -24.76
CA ASN A 321 -4.69 8.37 -23.99
C ASN A 321 -5.87 9.30 -24.29
N LYS A 322 -5.62 10.61 -24.32
CA LYS A 322 -6.59 11.65 -24.71
C LYS A 322 -7.07 11.44 -26.16
N PHE A 323 -6.17 11.12 -27.09
CA PHE A 323 -6.55 10.85 -28.48
C PHE A 323 -7.44 9.60 -28.61
N VAL A 324 -7.05 8.48 -27.99
CA VAL A 324 -7.81 7.22 -28.04
C VAL A 324 -9.18 7.35 -27.35
N SER A 325 -9.24 8.04 -26.20
CA SER A 325 -10.51 8.34 -25.53
C SER A 325 -11.43 9.25 -26.33
N ASN A 326 -10.91 10.22 -27.09
CA ASN A 326 -11.73 11.01 -28.01
C ASN A 326 -12.37 10.16 -29.13
N ILE A 327 -11.64 9.16 -29.66
CA ILE A 327 -12.19 8.21 -30.65
C ILE A 327 -13.36 7.43 -30.02
N GLY A 328 -13.12 6.84 -28.84
CA GLY A 328 -14.16 6.10 -28.10
C GLY A 328 -15.38 6.97 -27.75
N TYR A 329 -15.16 8.23 -27.39
CA TYR A 329 -16.21 9.20 -27.12
C TYR A 329 -17.08 9.46 -28.36
N PHE A 330 -16.46 9.77 -29.51
CA PHE A 330 -17.19 10.05 -30.75
C PHE A 330 -18.01 8.86 -31.22
N GLU A 331 -17.43 7.66 -31.21
CA GLU A 331 -18.13 6.45 -31.65
C GLU A 331 -19.29 6.09 -30.72
N SER A 332 -19.06 6.09 -29.40
CA SER A 332 -20.10 5.84 -28.41
C SER A 332 -21.25 6.83 -28.51
N ARG A 333 -20.97 8.10 -28.82
CA ARG A 333 -21.99 9.13 -29.05
C ARG A 333 -22.92 8.80 -30.22
N VAL A 334 -22.42 8.14 -31.26
CA VAL A 334 -23.25 7.67 -32.39
C VAL A 334 -24.01 6.40 -32.00
N LEU A 335 -23.33 5.42 -31.40
CA LEU A 335 -23.88 4.10 -31.09
C LEU A 335 -24.91 4.09 -29.95
N LYS A 336 -24.92 5.11 -29.07
CA LYS A 336 -25.87 5.20 -27.94
C LYS A 336 -27.34 5.29 -28.32
N HIS A 337 -27.63 5.67 -29.58
CA HIS A 337 -29.00 5.79 -30.08
C HIS A 337 -29.56 4.46 -30.62
N ILE A 338 -28.77 3.39 -30.64
CA ILE A 338 -29.19 2.09 -31.14
C ILE A 338 -30.09 1.40 -30.10
N PRO A 339 -31.29 0.91 -30.50
CA PRO A 339 -32.18 0.18 -29.60
C PRO A 339 -31.51 -1.04 -28.96
N LEU A 340 -31.93 -1.41 -27.73
CA LEU A 340 -31.46 -2.55 -26.92
C LEU A 340 -30.01 -2.49 -26.41
N ILE A 341 -29.05 -1.98 -27.20
CA ILE A 341 -27.62 -1.94 -26.82
C ILE A 341 -27.10 -0.53 -26.52
N GLY A 342 -27.86 0.52 -26.85
CA GLY A 342 -27.45 1.91 -26.70
C GLY A 342 -27.07 2.31 -25.27
N HIS A 343 -27.65 1.67 -24.24
CA HIS A 343 -27.30 1.95 -22.84
C HIS A 343 -25.82 1.64 -22.52
N PHE A 344 -25.24 0.57 -23.07
CA PHE A 344 -23.81 0.27 -22.89
C PHE A 344 -22.91 1.35 -23.48
N TYR A 345 -23.31 1.92 -24.62
CA TYR A 345 -22.56 3.01 -25.26
C TYR A 345 -22.76 4.36 -24.56
N LYS A 346 -23.86 4.56 -23.81
CA LYS A 346 -23.99 5.72 -22.90
C LYS A 346 -22.94 5.67 -21.79
N GLU A 347 -22.73 4.50 -21.18
CA GLU A 347 -21.69 4.30 -20.17
C GLU A 347 -20.29 4.51 -20.77
N SER A 348 -20.04 3.98 -21.97
CA SER A 348 -18.76 4.14 -22.66
C SER A 348 -18.50 5.60 -23.10
N GLU A 349 -19.52 6.33 -23.55
CA GLU A 349 -19.42 7.77 -23.84
C GLU A 349 -18.98 8.55 -22.59
N TYR A 350 -19.67 8.33 -21.46
CA TYR A 350 -19.33 8.96 -20.19
C TYR A 350 -17.90 8.63 -19.73
N MET A 351 -17.53 7.35 -19.72
CA MET A 351 -16.17 6.96 -19.30
C MET A 351 -15.09 7.52 -20.23
N SER A 352 -15.34 7.57 -21.53
CA SER A 352 -14.42 8.17 -22.50
C SER A 352 -14.26 9.68 -22.25
N TYR A 353 -15.34 10.38 -21.90
CA TYR A 353 -15.29 11.79 -21.50
C TYR A 353 -14.46 11.99 -20.23
N VAL A 354 -14.68 11.18 -19.19
CA VAL A 354 -13.91 11.25 -17.94
C VAL A 354 -12.43 11.00 -18.20
N ILE A 355 -12.07 9.94 -18.94
CA ILE A 355 -10.68 9.62 -19.28
C ILE A 355 -10.02 10.73 -20.09
N THR A 356 -10.74 11.33 -21.04
CA THR A 356 -10.23 12.43 -21.86
C THR A 356 -9.83 13.61 -20.97
N ASN A 357 -10.71 14.00 -20.04
CA ASN A 357 -10.49 15.15 -19.16
C ASN A 357 -9.47 14.84 -18.06
N ALA A 358 -9.48 13.64 -17.48
CA ALA A 358 -8.42 13.18 -16.57
C ALA A 358 -7.04 13.19 -17.25
N SER A 359 -6.97 12.81 -18.53
CA SER A 359 -5.72 12.91 -19.30
C SER A 359 -5.27 14.35 -19.50
N LYS A 360 -6.19 15.29 -19.74
CA LYS A 360 -5.86 16.73 -19.79
C LYS A 360 -5.31 17.22 -18.45
N MET A 361 -5.94 16.85 -17.34
CA MET A 361 -5.46 17.20 -16.01
C MET A 361 -4.04 16.68 -15.78
N GLY A 362 -3.76 15.41 -16.12
CA GLY A 362 -2.42 14.85 -15.97
C GLY A 362 -1.38 15.53 -16.89
N ILE A 363 -1.76 15.94 -18.10
CA ILE A 363 -0.87 16.69 -19.00
C ILE A 363 -0.44 18.02 -18.39
N GLU A 364 -1.36 18.74 -17.71
CA GLU A 364 -1.05 20.01 -17.03
C GLU A 364 -0.41 19.81 -15.65
N GLY A 365 -0.76 18.74 -14.93
CA GLY A 365 -0.28 18.47 -13.58
C GLY A 365 1.15 17.94 -13.53
N ILE A 366 1.61 17.20 -14.54
CA ILE A 366 3.00 16.70 -14.59
C ILE A 366 4.03 17.84 -14.51
N PRO A 367 3.93 18.93 -15.31
CA PRO A 367 4.78 20.10 -15.16
C PRO A 367 4.73 20.75 -13.77
N VAL A 368 3.57 20.82 -13.14
CA VAL A 368 3.40 21.37 -11.78
C VAL A 368 4.25 20.58 -10.78
N VAL A 369 4.13 19.26 -10.79
CA VAL A 369 4.91 18.39 -9.88
C VAL A 369 6.40 18.44 -10.18
N ARG A 370 6.79 18.49 -11.46
CA ARG A 370 8.19 18.64 -11.86
C ARG A 370 8.79 19.95 -11.30
N THR A 371 8.06 21.05 -11.44
CA THR A 371 8.48 22.37 -10.94
C THR A 371 8.62 22.37 -9.41
N GLY A 372 7.74 21.67 -8.70
CA GLY A 372 7.90 21.44 -7.26
C GLY A 372 9.21 20.70 -6.91
N GLY A 373 9.62 19.71 -7.70
CA GLY A 373 10.89 19.00 -7.51
C GLY A 373 12.12 19.87 -7.82
N GLU A 374 12.01 20.74 -8.81
CA GLU A 374 13.02 21.76 -9.13
C GLU A 374 13.12 22.80 -7.99
N LEU A 375 12.00 23.21 -7.40
CA LEU A 375 11.97 24.11 -6.25
C LEU A 375 12.73 23.53 -5.05
N ILE A 376 12.52 22.26 -4.69
CA ILE A 376 13.30 21.60 -3.62
C ILE A 376 14.81 21.68 -3.90
N SER A 377 15.19 21.46 -5.16
CA SER A 377 16.60 21.50 -5.56
C SER A 377 17.20 22.89 -5.44
N ASN A 378 16.42 23.91 -5.80
CA ASN A 378 16.87 25.29 -5.78
C ASN A 378 16.87 25.89 -4.36
N ILE A 379 15.93 25.49 -3.50
CA ILE A 379 15.92 25.88 -2.08
C ILE A 379 17.21 25.43 -1.38
N LEU A 380 17.70 24.24 -1.69
CA LEU A 380 18.90 23.64 -1.10
C LEU A 380 20.18 23.92 -1.90
N GLY A 381 20.09 24.66 -3.01
CA GLY A 381 21.21 24.91 -3.91
C GLY A 381 22.00 26.17 -3.59
N ASP A 382 23.26 26.21 -4.00
CA ASP A 382 24.15 27.36 -3.77
C ASP A 382 23.92 28.54 -4.72
N SER A 383 23.14 28.37 -5.79
CA SER A 383 22.92 29.40 -6.81
C SER A 383 21.63 30.18 -6.56
N SER A 384 21.69 31.51 -6.60
CA SER A 384 20.50 32.35 -6.53
C SER A 384 19.60 32.11 -7.75
N TYR A 385 18.28 32.08 -7.54
CA TYR A 385 17.29 31.92 -8.60
C TYR A 385 16.06 32.80 -8.33
N SER A 386 15.28 33.06 -9.37
CA SER A 386 14.01 33.77 -9.22
C SER A 386 12.89 32.77 -8.97
N THR A 387 12.37 32.75 -7.74
CA THR A 387 11.18 31.95 -7.36
C THR A 387 9.97 32.32 -8.22
N LEU A 388 9.77 33.60 -8.50
CA LEU A 388 8.69 34.08 -9.37
C LEU A 388 8.79 33.51 -10.79
N THR A 389 10.00 33.48 -11.36
CA THR A 389 10.21 32.94 -12.71
C THR A 389 10.01 31.44 -12.76
N LEU A 390 10.44 30.71 -11.71
CA LEU A 390 10.26 29.26 -11.62
C LEU A 390 8.78 28.88 -11.52
N LEU A 391 8.01 29.61 -10.70
CA LEU A 391 6.59 29.33 -10.45
C LEU A 391 5.65 29.95 -11.50
N SER A 392 6.18 30.74 -12.44
CA SER A 392 5.41 31.44 -13.46
C SER A 392 4.54 30.48 -14.29
N GLY A 393 3.23 30.76 -14.35
CA GLY A 393 2.25 30.00 -15.13
C GLY A 393 1.78 28.70 -14.48
N MET A 394 2.22 28.37 -13.25
CA MET A 394 1.67 27.25 -12.48
C MET A 394 0.22 27.52 -12.05
N ASP A 395 -0.09 28.75 -11.67
CA ASP A 395 -1.43 29.26 -11.37
C ASP A 395 -2.41 28.95 -12.50
N GLY A 396 -2.07 29.30 -13.74
CA GLY A 396 -2.92 29.03 -14.91
C GLY A 396 -3.11 27.54 -15.19
N LYS A 397 -2.09 26.72 -14.94
CA LYS A 397 -2.20 25.24 -15.07
C LYS A 397 -3.11 24.65 -14.01
N LEU A 398 -2.96 25.07 -12.76
CA LEU A 398 -3.80 24.64 -11.65
C LEU A 398 -5.25 25.09 -11.84
N GLN A 399 -5.47 26.32 -12.31
CA GLN A 399 -6.80 26.82 -12.66
C GLN A 399 -7.47 25.96 -13.74
N HIS A 400 -6.74 25.60 -14.79
CA HIS A 400 -7.27 24.72 -15.83
C HIS A 400 -7.57 23.29 -15.29
N ILE A 401 -6.76 22.79 -14.35
CA ILE A 401 -7.03 21.51 -13.67
C ILE A 401 -8.30 21.61 -12.83
N TYR A 402 -8.49 22.70 -12.07
CA TYR A 402 -9.69 22.96 -11.29
C TYR A 402 -10.94 22.99 -12.17
N GLU A 403 -10.93 23.80 -13.24
CA GLU A 403 -12.04 23.90 -14.19
C GLU A 403 -12.35 22.56 -14.85
N THR A 404 -11.31 21.79 -15.21
CA THR A 404 -11.49 20.46 -15.79
C THR A 404 -12.13 19.50 -14.78
N LEU A 405 -11.74 19.55 -13.52
CA LEU A 405 -12.32 18.73 -12.45
C LEU A 405 -13.78 19.08 -12.18
N SER A 406 -14.12 20.36 -12.10
CA SER A 406 -15.50 20.86 -11.95
C SER A 406 -16.39 20.42 -13.12
N ASN A 407 -15.85 20.47 -14.36
CA ASN A 407 -16.56 19.97 -15.54
C ASN A 407 -16.74 18.45 -15.55
N ILE A 408 -15.84 17.68 -14.93
CA ILE A 408 -16.03 16.23 -14.74
C ILE A 408 -17.17 16.02 -13.74
N GLU A 409 -17.12 16.67 -12.58
CA GLU A 409 -18.13 16.56 -11.52
C GLU A 409 -19.53 16.87 -12.04
N GLU A 410 -19.74 18.01 -12.71
CA GLU A 410 -21.05 18.41 -13.23
C GLU A 410 -21.63 17.33 -14.16
N VAL A 411 -20.80 16.81 -15.07
CA VAL A 411 -21.19 15.74 -16.01
C VAL A 411 -21.46 14.44 -15.28
N THR A 412 -20.64 14.08 -14.28
CA THR A 412 -20.81 12.89 -13.46
C THR A 412 -22.12 12.93 -12.67
N VAL A 413 -22.43 14.03 -11.99
CA VAL A 413 -23.69 14.22 -11.24
C VAL A 413 -24.90 14.13 -12.18
N ARG A 414 -24.88 14.85 -13.30
CA ARG A 414 -25.96 14.80 -14.31
C ARG A 414 -26.15 13.38 -14.88
N THR A 415 -25.07 12.66 -15.10
CA THR A 415 -25.09 11.29 -15.65
C THR A 415 -25.56 10.26 -14.62
N ASN A 416 -25.22 10.44 -13.34
CA ASN A 416 -25.74 9.64 -12.24
C ASN A 416 -27.27 9.77 -12.10
N ASN A 417 -27.81 10.99 -12.24
CA ASN A 417 -29.27 11.25 -12.25
C ASN A 417 -30.00 10.54 -13.40
N SER A 418 -29.27 10.14 -14.44
CA SER A 418 -29.79 9.32 -15.55
C SER A 418 -29.63 7.81 -15.30
N ASN A 419 -29.43 7.38 -14.05
CA ASN A 419 -29.22 6.00 -13.60
C ASN A 419 -27.97 5.30 -14.19
N SER A 420 -26.88 6.05 -14.41
CA SER A 420 -25.61 5.45 -14.84
C SER A 420 -24.87 4.74 -13.72
N PHE A 421 -24.46 3.50 -13.98
CA PHE A 421 -23.67 2.71 -13.03
C PHE A 421 -22.25 3.25 -12.87
N THR A 422 -21.58 3.61 -13.97
CA THR A 422 -20.21 4.10 -13.93
C THR A 422 -20.11 5.48 -13.28
N ALA A 423 -21.07 6.37 -13.50
CA ALA A 423 -21.12 7.66 -12.82
C ALA A 423 -21.29 7.50 -11.30
N ARG A 424 -22.19 6.61 -10.87
CA ARG A 424 -22.36 6.26 -9.45
C ARG A 424 -21.08 5.70 -8.83
N TYR A 425 -20.39 4.83 -9.56
CA TYR A 425 -19.12 4.28 -9.11
C TYR A 425 -18.05 5.37 -8.94
N VAL A 426 -17.96 6.31 -9.88
CA VAL A 426 -17.03 7.45 -9.79
C VAL A 426 -17.35 8.32 -8.56
N LEU A 427 -18.61 8.69 -8.34
CA LEU A 427 -19.02 9.46 -7.16
C LEU A 427 -18.72 8.73 -5.84
N SER A 428 -18.84 7.39 -5.82
CA SER A 428 -18.51 6.60 -4.62
C SER A 428 -17.00 6.52 -4.32
N LYS A 429 -16.15 6.90 -5.28
CA LYS A 429 -14.68 6.75 -5.20
C LYS A 429 -13.93 8.08 -5.18
N ILE A 430 -14.53 9.15 -5.67
CA ILE A 430 -13.88 10.45 -5.81
C ILE A 430 -14.71 11.49 -5.04
N ASN A 431 -14.10 12.11 -4.04
CA ASN A 431 -14.62 13.32 -3.42
C ASN A 431 -14.11 14.53 -4.22
N PHE A 432 -14.94 15.01 -5.16
CA PHE A 432 -14.60 16.13 -6.03
C PHE A 432 -14.33 17.41 -5.26
N GLU A 433 -15.11 17.69 -4.22
CA GLU A 433 -14.94 18.88 -3.37
C GLU A 433 -13.56 18.94 -2.73
N THR A 434 -13.10 17.84 -2.14
CA THR A 434 -11.77 17.77 -1.52
C THR A 434 -10.65 18.06 -2.51
N TYR A 435 -10.70 17.50 -3.72
CA TYR A 435 -9.65 17.76 -4.72
C TYR A 435 -9.73 19.18 -5.29
N LYS A 436 -10.94 19.71 -5.51
CA LYS A 436 -11.16 21.10 -5.94
C LYS A 436 -10.60 22.07 -4.90
N GLU A 437 -10.88 21.84 -3.62
CA GLU A 437 -10.36 22.62 -2.50
C GLU A 437 -8.84 22.52 -2.42
N LEU A 438 -8.26 21.33 -2.53
CA LEU A 438 -6.81 21.17 -2.57
C LEU A 438 -6.17 21.97 -3.73
N ILE A 439 -6.74 21.89 -4.94
CA ILE A 439 -6.23 22.62 -6.11
C ILE A 439 -6.37 24.13 -5.91
N SER A 440 -7.51 24.62 -5.44
CA SER A 440 -7.74 26.05 -5.23
C SER A 440 -6.78 26.62 -4.16
N GLN A 441 -6.57 25.89 -3.08
CA GLN A 441 -5.59 26.26 -2.06
C GLN A 441 -4.15 26.16 -2.58
N THR A 442 -3.84 25.20 -3.46
CA THR A 442 -2.52 25.11 -4.10
C THR A 442 -2.23 26.31 -5.00
N ILE A 443 -3.24 26.90 -5.65
CA ILE A 443 -3.07 28.13 -6.44
C ILE A 443 -2.58 29.26 -5.53
N ILE A 444 -3.20 29.44 -4.36
CA ILE A 444 -2.82 30.47 -3.37
C ILE A 444 -1.41 30.18 -2.83
N ILE A 445 -1.12 28.92 -2.49
CA ILE A 445 0.22 28.50 -2.05
C ILE A 445 1.27 28.92 -3.08
N VAL A 446 1.07 28.57 -4.35
CA VAL A 446 2.04 28.87 -5.43
C VAL A 446 2.25 30.37 -5.61
N ASP A 447 1.19 31.18 -5.50
CA ASP A 447 1.28 32.66 -5.58
C ASP A 447 2.10 33.25 -4.43
N LYS A 448 1.90 32.76 -3.19
CA LYS A 448 2.53 33.31 -1.98
C LYS A 448 3.90 32.71 -1.66
N LEU A 449 4.21 31.54 -2.18
CA LEU A 449 5.45 30.81 -1.89
C LEU A 449 6.73 31.64 -2.11
N PRO A 450 6.85 32.50 -3.14
CA PRO A 450 7.99 33.40 -3.27
C PRO A 450 8.25 34.28 -2.03
N ASN A 451 7.21 34.85 -1.44
CA ASN A 451 7.34 35.72 -0.28
C ASN A 451 7.71 34.92 0.98
N VAL A 452 7.14 33.72 1.15
CA VAL A 452 7.49 32.81 2.24
C VAL A 452 8.95 32.36 2.15
N LEU A 453 9.48 32.20 0.95
CA LEU A 453 10.90 31.88 0.72
C LEU A 453 11.82 33.12 0.69
N GLY A 454 11.34 34.25 1.20
CA GLY A 454 12.14 35.46 1.39
C GLY A 454 12.56 36.17 0.09
N ARG A 455 11.61 36.36 -0.85
CA ARG A 455 11.86 37.05 -2.14
C ARG A 455 12.38 38.48 -1.96
N GLU A 456 11.73 39.27 -1.10
CA GLU A 456 12.06 40.70 -0.89
C GLU A 456 12.93 40.86 0.36
N ASP A 457 12.41 40.39 1.50
CA ASP A 457 13.12 40.36 2.78
C ASP A 457 13.38 38.91 3.22
N SER A 458 14.44 38.70 3.99
CA SER A 458 14.73 37.39 4.57
C SER A 458 13.63 36.97 5.56
N LYS A 459 13.26 35.69 5.54
CA LYS A 459 12.21 35.12 6.38
C LYS A 459 12.77 34.04 7.29
N THR A 460 12.51 34.13 8.59
CA THR A 460 12.99 33.15 9.57
C THR A 460 11.82 32.42 10.20
N TYR A 461 11.82 31.09 10.12
CA TYR A 461 10.79 30.24 10.72
C TYR A 461 11.32 29.49 11.94
N PHE A 462 10.49 29.43 12.97
CA PHE A 462 10.77 28.67 14.18
C PHE A 462 10.31 27.23 14.03
N VAL A 463 11.24 26.28 14.02
CA VAL A 463 10.93 24.86 13.86
C VAL A 463 10.99 24.15 15.21
N LEU A 464 9.89 23.55 15.63
CA LEU A 464 9.79 22.73 16.83
C LEU A 464 10.00 21.26 16.48
N PHE A 465 11.03 20.63 17.04
CA PHE A 465 11.29 19.20 16.86
C PHE A 465 10.66 18.42 18.02
N GLU A 466 9.56 17.75 17.70
CA GLU A 466 8.69 17.11 18.68
C GLU A 466 8.94 15.59 18.77
N ASN A 467 9.23 15.09 19.97
CA ASN A 467 9.40 13.66 20.20
C ASN A 467 8.04 13.03 20.51
N ASN A 468 7.41 12.44 19.50
CA ASN A 468 6.11 11.78 19.63
C ASN A 468 6.13 10.47 20.45
N MET A 469 7.31 10.00 20.89
CA MET A 469 7.41 8.92 21.89
C MET A 469 7.12 9.40 23.31
N GLU A 470 7.17 10.72 23.53
CA GLU A 470 6.72 11.37 24.75
C GLU A 470 5.64 12.38 24.37
N LEU A 471 4.44 11.84 24.14
CA LEU A 471 3.39 12.56 23.42
C LEU A 471 2.95 13.83 24.15
N ARG A 472 2.73 14.89 23.36
CA ARG A 472 2.08 16.14 23.75
C ARG A 472 0.95 16.44 22.75
N PRO A 473 0.03 17.34 23.08
CA PRO A 473 -1.17 17.61 22.29
C PRO A 473 -0.95 17.91 20.81
N THR A 474 0.13 18.61 20.45
CA THR A 474 0.44 18.98 19.05
C THR A 474 1.47 18.09 18.36
N GLY A 475 1.85 16.95 18.95
CA GLY A 475 2.74 16.00 18.30
C GLY A 475 3.71 15.30 19.23
N GLY A 476 4.29 16.02 20.20
CA GLY A 476 5.29 15.43 21.09
C GLY A 476 6.00 16.43 21.97
N PHE A 477 6.83 15.93 22.88
CA PHE A 477 7.68 16.76 23.72
C PHE A 477 8.66 17.56 22.85
N ILE A 478 8.71 18.88 23.00
CA ILE A 478 9.63 19.74 22.25
C ILE A 478 11.02 19.56 22.86
N GLY A 479 11.81 18.66 22.27
CA GLY A 479 13.14 18.35 22.77
C GLY A 479 14.21 19.30 22.21
N SER A 480 13.96 19.90 21.05
CA SER A 480 14.90 20.79 20.38
C SER A 480 14.13 21.72 19.47
N TYR A 481 14.76 22.81 19.08
CA TYR A 481 14.20 23.75 18.11
C TYR A 481 15.24 24.18 17.09
N GLY A 482 14.78 24.73 15.98
CA GLY A 482 15.66 25.34 14.99
C GLY A 482 15.12 26.65 14.46
N LEU A 483 16.03 27.47 13.93
CA LEU A 483 15.69 28.67 13.19
C LEU A 483 16.11 28.46 11.74
N LEU A 484 15.13 28.48 10.82
CA LEU A 484 15.34 28.27 9.39
C LEU A 484 15.14 29.60 8.68
N THR A 485 16.21 30.13 8.12
CA THR A 485 16.18 31.42 7.44
C THR A 485 16.22 31.21 5.93
N PHE A 486 15.26 31.80 5.23
CA PHE A 486 15.19 31.85 3.78
C PHE A 486 15.57 33.25 3.29
N ASP A 487 16.42 33.29 2.26
CA ASP A 487 16.81 34.52 1.57
C ASP A 487 16.83 34.25 0.07
N LYS A 488 16.08 35.07 -0.69
CA LYS A 488 15.97 35.01 -2.15
C LYS A 488 15.68 33.60 -2.68
N GLY A 489 14.76 32.90 -2.05
CA GLY A 489 14.33 31.57 -2.47
C GLY A 489 15.15 30.40 -1.91
N ARG A 490 16.21 30.65 -1.14
CA ARG A 490 17.14 29.62 -0.66
C ARG A 490 17.13 29.51 0.85
N LEU A 491 17.40 28.32 1.37
CA LEU A 491 17.72 28.13 2.78
C LEU A 491 19.13 28.69 3.03
N SER A 492 19.23 29.87 3.62
CA SER A 492 20.49 30.59 3.82
C SER A 492 21.15 30.30 5.16
N ASP A 493 20.35 30.02 6.18
CA ASP A 493 20.86 29.64 7.51
C ASP A 493 19.95 28.61 8.16
N PHE A 494 20.58 27.70 8.91
CA PHE A 494 19.90 26.65 9.66
C PHE A 494 20.72 26.25 10.87
N ALA A 495 20.17 26.52 12.06
CA ALA A 495 20.74 26.17 13.34
C ALA A 495 19.74 25.39 14.18
N ILE A 496 20.22 24.35 14.89
CA ILE A 496 19.43 23.56 15.85
C ILE A 496 20.03 23.74 17.24
N SER A 497 19.15 23.94 18.22
CA SER A 497 19.50 24.10 19.63
C SER A 497 18.67 23.18 20.52
N ASP A 498 19.20 22.83 21.69
CA ASP A 498 18.44 22.17 22.74
C ASP A 498 17.43 23.15 23.35
N VAL A 499 16.19 22.73 23.56
CA VAL A 499 15.16 23.54 24.22
C VAL A 499 15.61 24.05 25.59
N TYR A 500 16.37 23.25 26.37
CA TYR A 500 16.82 23.65 27.70
C TYR A 500 17.80 24.82 27.68
N SER A 501 18.47 25.06 26.54
CA SER A 501 19.34 26.23 26.38
C SER A 501 18.55 27.52 26.33
N ALA A 502 17.33 27.50 25.81
CA ALA A 502 16.41 28.63 25.78
C ALA A 502 15.66 28.75 27.12
N ASP A 503 15.09 27.65 27.64
CA ASP A 503 14.39 27.62 28.93
C ASP A 503 15.26 28.26 30.04
N GLY A 504 16.57 27.94 30.07
CA GLY A 504 17.50 28.48 31.06
C GLY A 504 17.75 30.00 31.00
N GLN A 505 17.31 30.68 29.94
CA GLN A 505 17.41 32.13 29.77
C GLN A 505 16.12 32.88 30.16
N LEU A 506 15.02 32.17 30.43
CA LEU A 506 13.77 32.82 30.81
C LEU A 506 13.94 33.56 32.15
N ASN A 507 13.68 34.86 32.13
CA ASN A 507 13.69 35.68 33.33
C ASN A 507 12.30 35.72 33.98
N GLY A 508 12.19 35.24 35.21
CA GLY A 508 10.96 35.31 36.01
C GLY A 508 10.14 34.02 36.01
N HIS A 509 8.90 34.12 36.49
CA HIS A 509 7.96 33.00 36.63
C HIS A 509 6.76 33.18 35.71
N VAL A 510 6.44 32.14 34.96
CA VAL A 510 5.26 32.01 34.11
C VAL A 510 4.44 30.86 34.69
N GLU A 511 3.23 31.17 35.16
CA GLU A 511 2.38 30.14 35.76
C GLU A 511 1.94 29.11 34.69
N PRO A 512 2.23 27.81 34.88
CA PRO A 512 1.82 26.79 33.93
C PRO A 512 0.33 26.47 34.05
N PRO A 513 -0.30 25.93 32.98
CA PRO A 513 -1.61 25.32 33.06
C PRO A 513 -1.70 24.31 34.22
N LEU A 514 -2.84 24.26 34.90
CA LEU A 514 -3.03 23.42 36.08
C LEU A 514 -2.63 21.95 35.86
N PRO A 515 -2.97 21.31 34.73
CA PRO A 515 -2.53 19.94 34.45
C PRO A 515 -1.01 19.77 34.37
N ILE A 516 -0.28 20.75 33.82
CA ILE A 516 1.19 20.73 33.80
C ILE A 516 1.71 20.78 35.24
N LYS A 517 1.20 21.73 36.03
CA LYS A 517 1.60 21.89 37.44
C LYS A 517 1.34 20.65 38.29
N GLN A 518 0.16 20.05 38.15
CA GLN A 518 -0.29 18.94 38.98
C GLN A 518 0.28 17.59 38.53
N TYR A 519 0.35 17.34 37.22
CA TYR A 519 0.65 16.01 36.70
C TYR A 519 2.10 15.85 36.24
N LEU A 520 2.73 16.90 35.69
CA LEU A 520 4.16 16.91 35.38
C LEU A 520 5.01 17.37 36.58
N GLY A 521 4.40 18.08 37.55
CA GLY A 521 5.11 18.60 38.72
C GLY A 521 5.98 19.82 38.41
N GLU A 522 5.75 20.47 37.27
CA GLU A 522 6.48 21.64 36.84
C GLU A 522 5.93 22.89 37.52
N ALA A 523 6.77 23.56 38.31
CA ALA A 523 6.37 24.77 39.01
C ALA A 523 6.25 25.95 38.05
N ASN A 524 7.10 26.01 37.03
CA ASN A 524 7.19 27.09 36.04
C ASN A 524 6.81 26.56 34.65
N TRP A 525 6.28 27.42 33.78
CA TRP A 525 6.00 27.08 32.38
C TRP A 525 7.18 27.47 31.48
N TRP A 526 7.49 26.60 30.53
CA TRP A 526 8.68 26.67 29.69
C TRP A 526 8.35 26.44 28.22
N LEU A 527 9.26 26.79 27.31
CA LEU A 527 9.13 26.54 25.88
C LEU A 527 8.87 25.06 25.57
N ARG A 528 9.54 24.15 26.29
CA ARG A 528 9.43 22.69 26.10
C ARG A 528 8.03 22.09 26.25
N ASP A 529 7.14 22.76 27.01
CA ASP A 529 5.74 22.38 27.22
C ASP A 529 4.78 23.50 26.75
N SER A 530 5.25 24.40 25.89
CA SER A 530 4.42 25.46 25.29
C SER A 530 3.28 24.92 24.43
N ASN A 531 3.40 23.67 23.98
CA ASN A 531 2.46 22.99 23.10
C ASN A 531 1.33 22.21 23.80
N TRP A 532 0.88 22.71 24.96
CA TRP A 532 -0.16 22.06 25.77
C TRP A 532 -1.59 22.24 25.22
N ASP A 533 -1.85 23.25 24.40
CA ASP A 533 -3.16 23.42 23.76
C ASP A 533 -3.22 22.54 22.49
N PRO A 534 -4.27 21.72 22.28
CA PRO A 534 -4.42 20.91 21.07
C PRO A 534 -4.67 21.74 19.79
N ASP A 535 -4.97 23.03 19.94
CA ASP A 535 -4.99 24.01 18.85
C ASP A 535 -3.57 24.52 18.58
N PHE A 536 -2.97 24.08 17.48
CA PHE A 536 -1.57 24.39 17.21
C PHE A 536 -1.30 25.88 16.95
N PRO A 537 -2.15 26.69 16.29
CA PRO A 537 -1.92 28.13 16.21
C PRO A 537 -1.83 28.80 17.60
N THR A 538 -2.54 28.28 18.59
CA THR A 538 -2.42 28.73 20.00
C THR A 538 -1.06 28.36 20.59
N SER A 539 -0.67 27.10 20.42
CA SER A 539 0.61 26.56 20.90
C SER A 539 1.81 27.19 20.20
N ALA A 540 1.72 27.47 18.90
CA ALA A 540 2.71 28.16 18.09
C ALA A 540 2.95 29.58 18.59
N LYS A 541 1.89 30.38 18.78
CA LYS A 541 2.00 31.73 19.36
C LYS A 541 2.60 31.71 20.77
N ARG A 542 2.28 30.67 21.55
CA ARG A 542 2.89 30.47 22.87
C ARG A 542 4.39 30.18 22.76
N ALA A 543 4.78 29.32 21.82
CA ALA A 543 6.18 28.99 21.56
C ALA A 543 6.97 30.23 21.07
N GLU A 544 6.41 31.04 20.17
CA GLU A 544 7.01 32.31 19.74
C GLU A 544 7.20 33.28 20.91
N TRP A 545 6.20 33.38 21.80
CA TRP A 545 6.31 34.22 22.98
C TRP A 545 7.45 33.76 23.90
N PHE A 546 7.61 32.45 24.11
CA PHE A 546 8.74 31.94 24.88
C PHE A 546 10.07 32.21 24.18
N LEU A 547 10.15 31.99 22.87
CA LEU A 547 11.36 32.29 22.08
C LEU A 547 11.77 33.77 22.21
N ASP A 548 10.81 34.69 22.13
CA ASP A 548 11.05 36.13 22.33
C ASP A 548 11.57 36.42 23.74
N LYS A 549 10.96 35.82 24.78
CA LYS A 549 11.33 36.07 26.19
C LYS A 549 12.61 35.37 26.64
N GLU A 550 12.95 34.25 26.03
CA GLU A 550 14.14 33.47 26.34
C GLU A 550 15.35 33.93 25.51
N MET A 551 15.15 34.26 24.23
CA MET A 551 16.24 34.45 23.28
C MET A 551 16.25 35.81 22.57
N ASP A 552 15.25 36.67 22.78
CA ASP A 552 15.09 37.97 22.09
C ASP A 552 15.09 37.80 20.56
N LYS A 553 14.36 36.78 20.08
CA LYS A 553 14.23 36.44 18.65
C LYS A 553 12.77 36.50 18.21
N GLN A 554 12.56 37.16 17.07
CA GLN A 554 11.29 37.18 16.35
C GLN A 554 11.39 36.29 15.10
N VAL A 555 10.25 35.77 14.67
CA VAL A 555 10.12 34.84 13.54
C VAL A 555 8.86 35.16 12.74
N ASP A 556 8.80 34.70 11.49
CA ASP A 556 7.69 34.91 10.56
C ASP A 556 6.61 33.81 10.62
N GLY A 557 6.87 32.77 11.44
CA GLY A 557 5.95 31.67 11.67
C GLY A 557 6.62 30.50 12.40
N VAL A 558 5.81 29.49 12.71
CA VAL A 558 6.21 28.28 13.45
C VAL A 558 5.85 27.03 12.65
N ILE A 559 6.76 26.08 12.61
CA ILE A 559 6.53 24.76 12.02
C ILE A 559 6.81 23.72 13.08
N SER A 560 5.87 22.84 13.40
CA SER A 560 6.17 21.63 14.20
C SER A 560 6.44 20.46 13.29
N VAL A 561 7.41 19.63 13.69
CA VAL A 561 7.78 18.41 12.97
C VAL A 561 8.06 17.33 14.01
N ASP A 562 7.32 16.22 13.97
CA ASP A 562 7.63 15.06 14.79
C ASP A 562 8.69 14.13 14.13
N LEU A 563 8.91 12.93 14.67
CA LEU A 563 9.93 12.02 14.14
C LEU A 563 9.47 11.19 12.91
N THR A 564 8.18 11.14 12.62
CA THR A 564 7.57 10.36 11.53
C THR A 564 7.98 10.86 10.12
N PRO A 565 8.05 12.17 9.83
CA PRO A 565 8.54 12.68 8.55
C PRO A 565 9.96 12.23 8.24
N ILE A 566 10.85 12.25 9.23
CA ILE A 566 12.26 11.84 9.07
C ILE A 566 12.34 10.33 8.79
N LYS A 567 11.58 9.51 9.53
CA LYS A 567 11.49 8.06 9.27
C LYS A 567 11.02 7.79 7.84
N SER A 568 9.99 8.50 7.40
CA SER A 568 9.43 8.37 6.05
C SER A 568 10.44 8.81 4.99
N PHE A 569 11.23 9.85 5.25
CA PHE A 569 12.27 10.33 4.35
C PHE A 569 13.37 9.28 4.16
N LEU A 570 13.82 8.66 5.26
CA LEU A 570 14.84 7.60 5.23
C LEU A 570 14.42 6.36 4.42
N LYS A 571 13.12 6.10 4.26
CA LYS A 571 12.61 5.04 3.37
C LYS A 571 12.82 5.39 1.88
N ILE A 572 12.84 6.68 1.54
CA ILE A 572 13.02 7.19 0.17
C ILE A 572 14.50 7.42 -0.14
N SER A 573 15.22 8.07 0.77
CA SER A 573 16.63 8.45 0.59
C SER A 573 17.59 7.28 0.80
N GLY A 574 17.15 6.24 1.52
CA GLY A 574 18.03 5.25 2.10
C GLY A 574 18.73 5.76 3.36
N PRO A 575 19.59 4.93 3.97
CA PRO A 575 20.29 5.26 5.21
C PRO A 575 21.24 6.46 5.06
N ILE A 576 21.40 7.19 6.14
CA ILE A 576 22.36 8.27 6.31
C ILE A 576 23.49 7.77 7.21
N PHE A 577 24.73 8.10 6.86
CA PHE A 577 25.90 7.78 7.68
C PHE A 577 26.46 9.06 8.27
N LEU A 578 26.51 9.14 9.60
CA LEU A 578 27.12 10.25 10.32
C LEU A 578 28.57 9.89 10.62
N SER A 579 29.51 10.51 9.90
CA SER A 579 30.95 10.27 10.03
C SER A 579 31.45 10.48 11.44
N ASP A 580 31.02 11.59 12.06
CA ASP A 580 31.53 12.05 13.36
C ASP A 580 31.11 11.14 14.51
N TYR A 581 30.05 10.34 14.29
CA TYR A 581 29.51 9.37 15.23
C TYR A 581 29.79 7.92 14.80
N ASN A 582 30.44 7.72 13.65
CA ASN A 582 30.66 6.42 13.01
C ASN A 582 29.39 5.55 13.00
N MET A 583 28.25 6.17 12.69
CA MET A 583 26.92 5.59 12.89
C MET A 583 26.07 5.69 11.62
N SER A 584 25.36 4.62 11.29
CA SER A 584 24.33 4.64 10.24
C SER A 584 22.93 4.74 10.83
N ILE A 585 22.18 5.74 10.38
CA ILE A 585 20.78 6.01 10.73
C ILE A 585 19.91 5.63 9.53
N ASN A 586 18.87 4.84 9.79
CA ASN A 586 17.92 4.35 8.81
C ASN A 586 16.49 4.37 9.39
N ALA A 587 15.49 4.05 8.58
CA ALA A 587 14.09 4.12 9.00
C ALA A 587 13.72 3.17 10.15
N ASP A 588 14.49 2.11 10.37
CA ASP A 588 14.22 1.09 11.40
C ASP A 588 14.92 1.44 12.72
N ASN A 589 16.12 2.03 12.66
CA ASN A 589 16.94 2.32 13.84
C ASN A 589 16.94 3.79 14.27
N LEU A 590 16.30 4.69 13.51
CA LEU A 590 16.25 6.14 13.78
C LEU A 590 15.93 6.42 15.25
N TYR A 591 14.85 5.84 15.76
CA TYR A 591 14.40 6.08 17.12
C TYR A 591 15.44 5.60 18.15
N GLU A 592 15.88 4.35 18.06
CA GLU A 592 16.84 3.76 19.01
C GLU A 592 18.16 4.54 19.03
N LYS A 593 18.64 4.95 17.86
CA LYS A 593 19.92 5.66 17.70
C LYS A 593 19.84 7.11 18.15
N VAL A 594 18.81 7.84 17.73
CA VAL A 594 18.57 9.22 18.21
C VAL A 594 18.41 9.18 19.73
N GLN A 595 17.64 8.24 20.26
CA GLN A 595 17.41 8.11 21.69
C GLN A 595 18.70 7.83 22.47
N SER A 596 19.52 6.86 22.05
CA SER A 596 20.79 6.55 22.72
C SER A 596 21.74 7.75 22.71
N GLU A 597 21.91 8.42 21.57
CA GLU A 597 22.85 9.55 21.46
C GLU A 597 22.38 10.82 22.17
N VAL A 598 21.07 11.02 22.27
CA VAL A 598 20.45 12.20 22.90
C VAL A 598 20.29 12.02 24.42
N GLN A 599 20.25 10.78 24.92
CA GLN A 599 19.97 10.51 26.35
C GLN A 599 21.11 9.88 27.14
N ASP A 600 21.93 9.01 26.54
CA ASP A 600 23.02 8.37 27.28
C ASP A 600 24.09 9.43 27.62
N ASP A 601 24.27 9.68 28.93
CA ASP A 601 25.12 10.71 29.54
C ASP A 601 24.65 12.18 29.39
N PHE A 602 23.33 12.44 29.31
CA PHE A 602 22.81 13.80 29.27
C PHE A 602 22.94 14.55 30.62
N PHE A 603 23.67 15.67 30.61
CA PHE A 603 23.66 16.70 31.65
C PHE A 603 23.36 18.07 31.01
N ALA A 604 22.59 18.92 31.70
CA ALA A 604 22.23 20.26 31.22
C ALA A 604 23.49 21.09 30.89
N GLY A 605 23.56 21.61 29.66
CA GLY A 605 24.71 22.38 29.14
C GLY A 605 25.67 21.61 28.22
N THR A 606 25.45 20.31 27.97
CA THR A 606 26.25 19.54 27.00
C THR A 606 25.82 19.80 25.55
N HIS A 607 26.77 20.12 24.66
CA HIS A 607 26.49 20.32 23.23
C HIS A 607 26.21 19.02 22.44
N LYS A 608 26.33 17.83 23.07
CA LYS A 608 26.27 16.51 22.38
C LYS A 608 24.99 16.33 21.57
N LYS A 609 23.82 16.59 22.16
CA LYS A 609 22.50 16.47 21.51
C LYS A 609 22.34 17.47 20.37
N ALA A 610 22.65 18.75 20.62
CA ALA A 610 22.56 19.79 19.60
C ALA A 610 23.50 19.49 18.42
N SER A 611 24.73 19.05 18.68
CA SER A 611 25.68 18.62 17.66
C SER A 611 25.19 17.41 16.87
N PHE A 612 24.62 16.40 17.52
CA PHE A 612 24.12 15.20 16.86
C PHE A 612 22.92 15.50 15.96
N LEU A 613 21.94 16.26 16.46
CA LEU A 613 20.76 16.66 15.68
C LEU A 613 21.16 17.62 14.55
N THR A 614 22.12 18.50 14.77
CA THR A 614 22.67 19.36 13.71
C THR A 614 23.34 18.51 12.62
N ALA A 615 24.19 17.55 13.00
CA ALA A 615 24.85 16.65 12.05
C ALA A 615 23.84 15.80 11.26
N LEU A 616 22.81 15.27 11.93
CA LEU A 616 21.73 14.51 11.31
C LEU A 616 20.94 15.37 10.33
N SER A 617 20.48 16.54 10.75
CA SER A 617 19.66 17.41 9.91
C SER A 617 20.44 17.97 8.72
N ARG A 618 21.71 18.36 8.89
CA ARG A 618 22.58 18.72 7.76
C ARG A 618 22.74 17.56 6.77
N SER A 619 22.99 16.35 7.28
CA SER A 619 23.10 15.16 6.43
C SER A 619 21.78 14.86 5.69
N ILE A 620 20.63 15.13 6.30
CA ILE A 620 19.31 15.03 5.65
C ILE A 620 19.16 16.07 4.53
N LEU A 621 19.55 17.33 4.78
CA LEU A 621 19.51 18.39 3.77
C LEU A 621 20.42 18.06 2.58
N ASP A 622 21.67 17.67 2.84
CA ASP A 622 22.63 17.25 1.82
C ASP A 622 22.11 16.06 1.00
N LYS A 623 21.54 15.06 1.70
CA LYS A 623 20.95 13.88 1.06
C LYS A 623 19.77 14.26 0.19
N THR A 624 18.93 15.22 0.62
CA THR A 624 17.79 15.75 -0.13
C THR A 624 18.25 16.44 -1.43
N GLY A 625 19.30 17.26 -1.37
CA GLY A 625 19.89 17.92 -2.55
C GLY A 625 20.34 16.92 -3.62
N GLY A 626 20.96 15.82 -3.19
CA GLY A 626 21.46 14.74 -4.04
C GLY A 626 20.42 13.71 -4.54
N LEU A 627 19.14 13.88 -4.22
CA LEU A 627 18.09 12.94 -4.67
C LEU A 627 17.86 13.02 -6.18
N SER A 628 17.53 11.87 -6.78
CA SER A 628 17.04 11.84 -8.17
C SER A 628 15.71 12.59 -8.30
N SER A 629 15.36 13.06 -9.50
CA SER A 629 14.08 13.74 -9.75
C SER A 629 12.88 12.89 -9.32
N THR A 630 12.95 11.57 -9.49
CA THR A 630 11.93 10.63 -9.03
C THR A 630 11.78 10.64 -7.52
N GLN A 631 12.89 10.60 -6.78
CA GLN A 631 12.86 10.65 -5.33
C GLN A 631 12.37 12.00 -4.82
N LYS A 632 12.68 13.12 -5.50
CA LYS A 632 12.16 14.45 -5.16
C LYS A 632 10.64 14.53 -5.28
N THR A 633 10.04 13.93 -6.31
CA THR A 633 8.58 13.80 -6.40
C THR A 633 8.01 12.99 -5.23
N SER A 634 8.68 11.90 -4.84
CA SER A 634 8.28 11.12 -3.66
C SER A 634 8.40 11.93 -2.35
N VAL A 635 9.38 12.83 -2.25
CA VAL A 635 9.52 13.75 -1.10
C VAL A 635 8.38 14.77 -1.08
N LEU A 636 7.95 15.34 -2.21
CA LEU A 636 6.77 16.20 -2.25
C LEU A 636 5.52 15.49 -1.72
N LYS A 637 5.29 14.26 -2.18
CA LYS A 637 4.17 13.44 -1.67
C LYS A 637 4.33 13.17 -0.18
N LEU A 638 5.53 12.88 0.30
CA LEU A 638 5.79 12.69 1.72
C LEU A 638 5.44 13.94 2.52
N VAL A 639 5.87 15.13 2.08
CA VAL A 639 5.56 16.39 2.78
C VAL A 639 4.06 16.61 2.84
N TYR A 640 3.36 16.42 1.71
CA TYR A 640 1.89 16.44 1.69
C TYR A 640 1.31 15.45 2.70
N ASP A 641 1.65 14.16 2.62
CA ASP A 641 1.11 13.12 3.50
C ASP A 641 1.36 13.44 4.99
N ASN A 642 2.48 14.09 5.33
CA ASN A 642 2.83 14.43 6.72
C ASN A 642 2.16 15.71 7.22
N LEU A 643 1.96 16.73 6.38
CA LEU A 643 1.12 17.89 6.72
C LEU A 643 -0.32 17.42 7.00
N ASP A 644 -0.78 16.57 6.12
CA ASP A 644 -2.13 16.05 6.08
C ASP A 644 -2.47 15.16 7.27
N GLN A 645 -1.53 14.30 7.62
CA GLN A 645 -1.61 13.46 8.82
C GLN A 645 -1.22 14.21 10.11
N ARG A 646 -0.93 15.52 10.05
CA ARG A 646 -0.49 16.33 11.21
C ARG A 646 0.76 15.79 11.92
N HIS A 647 1.70 15.29 11.14
CA HIS A 647 3.08 15.05 11.57
C HIS A 647 3.97 16.27 11.29
N ILE A 648 3.51 17.15 10.41
CA ILE A 648 4.01 18.51 10.21
C ILE A 648 2.82 19.45 10.41
N GLN A 649 3.01 20.54 11.15
CA GLN A 649 2.00 21.59 11.26
C GLN A 649 2.64 22.96 11.02
N VAL A 650 1.90 23.87 10.40
CA VAL A 650 2.42 25.16 9.95
C VAL A 650 1.54 26.31 10.42
N PHE A 651 2.14 27.25 11.14
CA PHE A 651 1.54 28.52 11.53
C PHE A 651 2.35 29.66 10.92
N LEU A 652 1.68 30.59 10.24
CA LEU A 652 2.28 31.73 9.54
C LEU A 652 1.60 33.02 10.00
N HIS A 653 2.34 34.13 9.99
CA HIS A 653 1.78 35.46 10.29
C HIS A 653 1.05 36.08 9.10
N ASP A 654 1.36 35.65 7.87
CA ASP A 654 0.62 36.06 6.68
C ASP A 654 -0.81 35.52 6.74
N SER A 655 -1.80 36.42 6.85
CA SER A 655 -3.19 36.03 7.10
C SER A 655 -3.82 35.25 5.95
N GLU A 656 -3.44 35.54 4.71
CA GLU A 656 -3.99 34.86 3.54
C GLU A 656 -3.45 33.44 3.46
N PHE A 657 -2.14 33.27 3.66
CA PHE A 657 -1.50 31.96 3.68
C PHE A 657 -1.91 31.15 4.92
N GLN A 658 -2.02 31.77 6.09
CA GLN A 658 -2.52 31.10 7.29
C GLN A 658 -3.93 30.55 7.09
N ASN A 659 -4.83 31.31 6.45
CA ASN A 659 -6.17 30.84 6.13
C ASN A 659 -6.13 29.63 5.17
N THR A 660 -5.21 29.62 4.21
CA THR A 660 -4.97 28.42 3.38
C THR A 660 -4.51 27.21 4.20
N MET A 661 -3.59 27.40 5.16
CA MET A 661 -3.17 26.31 6.07
C MET A 661 -4.33 25.82 6.95
N GLU A 662 -5.19 26.72 7.42
CA GLU A 662 -6.39 26.41 8.21
C GLU A 662 -7.41 25.60 7.41
N VAL A 663 -7.77 26.05 6.20
CA VAL A 663 -8.72 25.36 5.32
C VAL A 663 -8.25 23.95 4.97
N LEU A 664 -6.95 23.78 4.71
CA LEU A 664 -6.34 22.47 4.46
C LEU A 664 -6.15 21.63 5.74
N GLY A 665 -6.35 22.22 6.93
CA GLY A 665 -6.09 21.58 8.22
C GLY A 665 -4.61 21.39 8.56
N TRP A 666 -3.70 21.96 7.76
CA TRP A 666 -2.24 21.88 7.91
C TRP A 666 -1.71 22.77 9.03
N ASP A 667 -2.48 23.76 9.48
CA ASP A 667 -2.17 24.49 10.71
C ASP A 667 -2.55 23.70 11.96
N GLY A 668 -3.33 22.62 11.83
CA GLY A 668 -3.90 21.85 12.93
C GLY A 668 -4.59 22.68 14.00
N SER A 669 -5.26 23.76 13.61
CA SER A 669 -6.30 24.41 14.40
C SER A 669 -7.41 23.43 14.79
N VAL A 670 -8.08 23.67 15.92
CA VAL A 670 -9.28 22.92 16.31
C VAL A 670 -10.50 23.68 15.82
N PHE A 671 -11.03 23.31 14.65
CA PHE A 671 -12.17 24.00 14.04
C PHE A 671 -13.51 23.59 14.66
N THR A 672 -14.43 24.55 14.75
CA THR A 672 -15.84 24.28 15.10
C THR A 672 -16.62 24.06 13.81
N PRO A 673 -17.13 22.85 13.55
CA PRO A 673 -17.86 22.59 12.32
C PRO A 673 -19.20 23.32 12.32
N ALA A 674 -19.62 23.74 11.13
CA ALA A 674 -20.91 24.34 10.88
C ALA A 674 -21.54 23.72 9.64
N CYS A 675 -22.86 23.61 9.64
CA CYS A 675 -23.63 23.15 8.49
C CYS A 675 -24.88 24.02 8.28
N SER A 676 -25.37 24.05 7.05
CA SER A 676 -26.52 24.86 6.64
C SER A 676 -27.82 24.06 6.67
N GLY A 677 -28.93 24.70 7.07
CA GLY A 677 -30.26 24.06 7.11
C GLY A 677 -30.60 23.43 8.47
N ASN A 678 -31.47 22.42 8.47
CA ASN A 678 -31.80 21.64 9.67
C ASN A 678 -30.74 20.55 9.92
N CYS A 679 -29.48 20.96 10.05
CA CYS A 679 -28.37 20.04 10.28
C CYS A 679 -27.78 20.24 11.69
N TYR A 680 -27.28 19.15 12.26
CA TYR A 680 -26.49 19.16 13.48
C TYR A 680 -25.08 18.66 13.17
N SER A 681 -24.06 19.38 13.64
CA SER A 681 -22.66 19.02 13.39
C SER A 681 -21.81 18.94 14.66
N ASP A 682 -21.03 17.87 14.80
CA ASP A 682 -20.12 17.64 15.93
C ASP A 682 -18.65 17.63 15.52
N LEU A 683 -17.81 18.18 16.39
CA LEU A 683 -16.40 17.83 16.48
C LEU A 683 -16.20 16.85 17.63
N VAL A 684 -15.52 15.74 17.37
CA VAL A 684 -15.07 14.80 18.41
C VAL A 684 -13.57 14.55 18.24
N GLY A 685 -12.79 14.82 19.27
CA GLY A 685 -11.34 14.59 19.27
C GLY A 685 -10.86 13.93 20.55
N ILE A 686 -9.86 13.06 20.46
CA ILE A 686 -9.14 12.52 21.62
C ILE A 686 -7.74 13.10 21.59
N VAL A 687 -7.31 13.66 22.72
CA VAL A 687 -6.00 14.27 22.88
C VAL A 687 -5.32 13.72 24.11
N GLU A 688 -4.18 13.09 23.94
CA GLU A 688 -3.34 12.52 24.99
C GLU A 688 -2.11 13.38 25.24
N ALA A 689 -1.79 13.63 26.51
CA ALA A 689 -0.51 14.18 26.92
C ALA A 689 0.16 13.19 27.88
N ASN A 690 1.30 12.62 27.49
CA ASN A 690 2.05 11.70 28.35
C ASN A 690 2.67 12.48 29.51
N VAL A 691 2.13 12.28 30.71
CA VAL A 691 2.58 12.88 31.97
C VAL A 691 3.35 11.90 32.85
N GLY A 692 3.71 10.73 32.30
CA GLY A 692 4.61 9.76 32.92
C GLY A 692 6.09 10.13 32.78
N VAL A 693 6.41 11.19 32.02
CA VAL A 693 7.78 11.67 31.73
C VAL A 693 8.68 10.53 31.26
N ASN A 694 8.15 9.73 30.33
CA ASN A 694 8.81 8.56 29.77
C ASN A 694 8.38 8.36 28.31
N LYS A 695 9.00 7.39 27.64
CA LYS A 695 8.78 7.14 26.21
C LYS A 695 7.84 5.97 25.92
N SER A 696 6.92 5.71 26.86
CA SER A 696 6.05 4.55 26.79
C SER A 696 5.03 4.61 25.65
N ASN A 697 4.80 5.77 25.01
CA ASN A 697 3.97 5.87 23.80
C ASN A 697 4.42 4.90 22.70
N TYR A 698 5.72 4.58 22.65
CA TYR A 698 6.29 3.58 21.74
C TYR A 698 5.59 2.21 21.82
N PHE A 699 5.12 1.83 23.02
CA PHE A 699 4.50 0.53 23.26
C PHE A 699 2.96 0.56 23.21
N VAL A 700 2.35 1.74 23.03
CA VAL A 700 0.91 1.93 23.19
C VAL A 700 0.21 1.93 21.85
N THR A 701 -0.77 1.05 21.70
CA THR A 701 -1.69 1.00 20.56
C THR A 701 -3.09 1.45 20.99
N ARG A 702 -3.83 2.04 20.04
CA ARG A 702 -5.15 2.66 20.26
C ARG A 702 -6.21 2.05 19.34
N GLU A 703 -7.43 2.03 19.83
CA GLU A 703 -8.65 1.80 19.04
C GLU A 703 -9.76 2.66 19.64
N ALA A 704 -10.61 3.27 18.81
CA ALA A 704 -11.73 4.06 19.29
C ALA A 704 -13.07 3.61 18.68
N ASN A 705 -14.12 3.64 19.49
CA ASN A 705 -15.48 3.39 19.06
C ASN A 705 -16.36 4.57 19.48
N LEU A 706 -17.06 5.17 18.51
CA LEU A 706 -18.02 6.25 18.73
C LEU A 706 -19.42 5.73 18.42
N ASP A 707 -20.24 5.55 19.45
CA ASP A 707 -21.63 5.17 19.34
C ASP A 707 -22.51 6.41 19.49
N ILE A 708 -23.45 6.59 18.55
CA ILE A 708 -24.28 7.78 18.44
C ILE A 708 -25.74 7.34 18.37
N GLU A 709 -26.54 7.76 19.34
CA GLU A 709 -27.98 7.50 19.42
C GLU A 709 -28.72 8.82 19.26
N ILE A 710 -29.49 8.95 18.17
CA ILE A 710 -30.21 10.19 17.82
C ILE A 710 -31.69 9.96 18.06
N ASP A 711 -32.30 10.61 19.04
CA ASP A 711 -33.75 10.61 19.24
C ASP A 711 -34.39 11.95 18.81
N GLU A 712 -35.68 12.18 19.12
CA GLU A 712 -36.40 13.41 18.70
C GLU A 712 -35.92 14.68 19.45
N ALA A 713 -35.37 14.53 20.66
CA ALA A 713 -35.09 15.64 21.57
C ALA A 713 -33.61 15.76 21.95
N ARG A 714 -32.81 14.72 21.76
CA ARG A 714 -31.39 14.66 22.14
C ARG A 714 -30.59 13.72 21.24
N ILE A 715 -29.29 13.95 21.24
CA ILE A 715 -28.28 13.03 20.69
C ILE A 715 -27.39 12.59 21.83
N ASP A 716 -27.40 11.30 22.14
CA ASP A 716 -26.49 10.69 23.10
C ASP A 716 -25.29 10.09 22.38
N LYS A 717 -24.10 10.31 22.94
CA LYS A 717 -22.84 9.85 22.37
C LYS A 717 -22.01 9.14 23.41
N THR A 718 -21.39 8.04 22.99
CA THR A 718 -20.44 7.27 23.78
C THR A 718 -19.15 7.11 23.01
N MET A 719 -18.03 7.61 23.55
CA MET A 719 -16.70 7.40 23.00
C MET A 719 -15.93 6.42 23.88
N THR A 720 -15.61 5.25 23.34
CA THR A 720 -14.75 4.24 23.99
C THR A 720 -13.37 4.25 23.36
N LEU A 721 -12.37 4.70 24.12
CA LEU A 721 -10.95 4.61 23.77
C LEU A 721 -10.33 3.38 24.43
N THR A 722 -9.83 2.44 23.63
CA THR A 722 -9.06 1.30 24.11
C THR A 722 -7.56 1.57 23.97
N LEU A 723 -6.85 1.53 25.09
CA LEU A 723 -5.40 1.69 25.18
C LEU A 723 -4.77 0.36 25.57
N LYS A 724 -3.88 -0.16 24.73
CA LYS A 724 -3.11 -1.38 25.02
C LYS A 724 -1.63 -1.04 25.10
N ASN A 725 -1.01 -1.36 26.22
CA ASN A 725 0.42 -1.15 26.45
C ASN A 725 1.18 -2.47 26.31
N SER A 726 1.99 -2.59 25.26
CA SER A 726 2.78 -3.79 24.94
C SER A 726 4.18 -3.83 25.60
N ALA A 727 4.48 -2.87 26.48
CA ALA A 727 5.76 -2.81 27.17
C ALA A 727 6.01 -4.07 28.00
N SER A 728 7.29 -4.43 28.15
CA SER A 728 7.69 -5.48 29.09
C SER A 728 7.56 -4.97 30.53
N ALA A 729 7.02 -5.80 31.42
CA ALA A 729 6.97 -5.50 32.85
C ALA A 729 8.35 -5.21 33.47
N ASN A 730 9.42 -5.74 32.87
CA ASN A 730 10.80 -5.49 33.29
C ASN A 730 11.25 -4.03 33.13
N LEU A 731 10.55 -3.23 32.31
CA LEU A 731 10.85 -1.81 32.12
C LEU A 731 10.38 -0.94 33.30
N GLY A 732 9.60 -1.50 34.24
CA GLY A 732 9.13 -0.78 35.43
C GLY A 732 8.42 0.53 35.09
N LEU A 733 8.89 1.64 35.67
CA LEU A 733 8.31 2.98 35.44
C LEU A 733 8.46 3.46 33.99
N SER A 734 9.52 3.05 33.28
CA SER A 734 9.73 3.42 31.87
C SER A 734 8.75 2.72 30.92
N GLY A 735 8.19 1.58 31.35
CA GLY A 735 7.17 0.83 30.61
C GLY A 735 5.73 1.19 30.99
N ARG A 736 5.53 2.09 31.97
CA ARG A 736 4.21 2.52 32.45
C ARG A 736 3.71 3.69 31.62
N TYR A 737 2.52 3.57 31.02
CA TYR A 737 1.91 4.68 30.28
C TYR A 737 0.97 5.48 31.18
N LYS A 738 1.38 6.67 31.60
CA LYS A 738 0.55 7.59 32.39
C LYS A 738 0.25 8.81 31.53
N SER A 739 -1.02 9.03 31.21
CA SER A 739 -1.44 10.05 30.24
C SER A 739 -2.62 10.87 30.79
N TYR A 740 -2.59 12.17 30.52
CA TYR A 740 -3.76 13.04 30.65
C TYR A 740 -4.51 13.02 29.32
N VAL A 741 -5.70 12.42 29.32
CA VAL A 741 -6.52 12.23 28.13
C VAL A 741 -7.68 13.20 28.18
N ARG A 742 -7.85 13.98 27.11
CA ARG A 742 -8.94 14.93 26.92
C ARG A 742 -9.83 14.48 25.77
N LEU A 743 -11.13 14.48 26.00
CA LEU A 743 -12.13 14.45 24.96
C LEU A 743 -12.48 15.90 24.57
N LEU A 744 -12.33 16.24 23.29
CA LEU A 744 -12.77 17.51 22.70
C LEU A 744 -14.17 17.31 22.11
N ILE A 745 -15.14 18.09 22.59
CA ILE A 745 -16.55 18.05 22.17
C ILE A 745 -17.12 19.47 22.04
N PRO A 746 -18.28 19.66 21.39
CA PRO A 746 -18.89 20.98 21.30
C PRO A 746 -19.21 21.60 22.65
N GLU A 747 -19.10 22.92 22.74
CA GLU A 747 -19.27 23.68 23.99
C GLU A 747 -20.65 23.50 24.66
N ASN A 748 -21.69 23.31 23.85
CA ASN A 748 -23.07 23.09 24.30
C ASN A 748 -23.35 21.65 24.79
N SER A 749 -22.37 20.75 24.79
CA SER A 749 -22.56 19.37 25.26
C SER A 749 -22.93 19.29 26.74
N ILE A 750 -23.86 18.42 27.11
CA ILE A 750 -24.37 18.21 28.47
C ILE A 750 -24.22 16.75 28.93
N ALA A 751 -24.67 16.44 30.14
CA ALA A 751 -24.70 15.08 30.71
C ALA A 751 -23.35 14.33 30.63
N ILE A 752 -22.26 15.05 30.90
CA ILE A 752 -20.90 14.53 30.71
C ILE A 752 -20.53 13.61 31.86
N ARG A 753 -20.08 12.39 31.53
CA ARG A 753 -19.48 11.44 32.48
C ARG A 753 -18.31 10.69 31.83
N ALA A 754 -17.39 10.21 32.65
CA ALA A 754 -16.25 9.41 32.21
C ALA A 754 -16.03 8.22 33.14
N GLU A 755 -15.63 7.09 32.56
CA GLU A 755 -15.40 5.84 33.27
C GLU A 755 -14.17 5.16 32.69
N SER A 756 -13.44 4.40 33.50
CA SER A 756 -12.38 3.51 33.02
C SER A 756 -12.72 2.07 33.35
N SER A 757 -12.34 1.14 32.47
CA SER A 757 -12.53 -0.28 32.73
C SER A 757 -11.30 -1.12 32.39
N ILE A 758 -11.11 -2.18 33.18
CA ILE A 758 -10.12 -3.24 32.98
C ILE A 758 -10.86 -4.57 33.10
N GLY A 759 -11.04 -5.26 31.96
CA GLY A 759 -11.87 -6.46 31.93
C GLY A 759 -13.32 -6.14 32.34
N GLN A 760 -13.78 -6.69 33.48
CA GLN A 760 -15.12 -6.43 34.01
C GLN A 760 -15.16 -5.34 35.09
N ASN A 761 -14.01 -4.87 35.57
CA ASN A 761 -13.94 -3.85 36.62
C ASN A 761 -14.09 -2.47 36.01
N THR A 762 -15.11 -1.71 36.41
CA THR A 762 -15.37 -0.34 35.95
C THR A 762 -15.25 0.63 37.10
N VAL A 763 -14.57 1.76 36.88
CA VAL A 763 -14.34 2.83 37.84
C VAL A 763 -14.85 4.13 37.25
N VAL A 764 -15.78 4.79 37.93
CA VAL A 764 -16.25 6.13 37.58
C VAL A 764 -15.13 7.14 37.83
N LEU A 765 -14.86 7.99 36.84
CA LEU A 765 -13.85 9.03 36.89
C LEU A 765 -14.52 10.39 37.14
N ASN A 766 -13.76 11.31 37.75
CA ASN A 766 -14.16 12.70 37.90
C ASN A 766 -13.36 13.54 36.90
N PRO A 767 -13.88 13.74 35.66
CA PRO A 767 -13.13 14.49 34.66
C PRO A 767 -13.10 15.99 34.98
N GLU A 768 -11.99 16.62 34.64
CA GLU A 768 -11.86 18.08 34.57
C GLU A 768 -12.57 18.58 33.32
N ILE A 769 -13.51 19.52 33.47
CA ILE A 769 -14.26 20.08 32.35
C ILE A 769 -13.86 21.55 32.20
N THR A 770 -13.32 21.90 31.04
CA THR A 770 -12.95 23.28 30.70
C THR A 770 -13.57 23.69 29.38
N ASN A 771 -13.95 24.97 29.25
CA ASN A 771 -14.36 25.54 27.98
C ASN A 771 -13.18 26.33 27.41
N SER A 772 -12.85 26.10 26.14
CA SER A 772 -11.76 26.77 25.45
C SER A 772 -12.16 27.01 23.99
N LYS A 773 -12.19 28.28 23.55
CA LYS A 773 -12.32 28.64 22.13
C LYS A 773 -13.44 27.90 21.37
N GLY A 774 -14.67 27.92 21.91
CA GLY A 774 -15.83 27.30 21.22
C GLY A 774 -15.94 25.78 21.37
N ARG A 775 -15.09 25.16 22.19
CA ARG A 775 -15.16 23.72 22.51
C ARG A 775 -15.11 23.48 24.01
N LYS A 776 -15.53 22.29 24.41
CA LYS A 776 -15.39 21.77 25.76
C LYS A 776 -14.36 20.64 25.77
N GLU A 777 -13.45 20.70 26.73
CA GLU A 777 -12.43 19.66 26.95
C GLU A 777 -12.74 18.92 28.24
N VAL A 778 -12.91 17.60 28.14
CA VAL A 778 -13.21 16.70 29.25
C VAL A 778 -11.96 15.85 29.52
N GLY A 779 -11.15 16.29 30.48
CA GLY A 779 -9.83 15.74 30.79
C GLY A 779 -9.83 14.76 31.97
N THR A 780 -9.07 13.68 31.87
CA THR A 780 -8.87 12.72 32.97
C THR A 780 -7.51 12.04 32.89
N ILE A 781 -6.98 11.60 34.03
CA ILE A 781 -5.73 10.83 34.09
C ILE A 781 -6.03 9.35 33.91
N VAL A 782 -5.30 8.74 32.99
CA VAL A 782 -5.28 7.28 32.79
C VAL A 782 -3.87 6.76 33.00
N GLU A 783 -3.77 5.61 33.67
CA GLU A 783 -2.53 4.87 33.81
C GLU A 783 -2.73 3.46 33.24
N VAL A 784 -1.89 3.04 32.30
CA VAL A 784 -1.92 1.71 31.67
C VAL A 784 -0.56 1.05 31.90
N LEU A 785 -0.55 0.01 32.73
CA LEU A 785 0.65 -0.74 33.10
C LEU A 785 1.17 -1.57 31.91
N ALA A 786 2.42 -1.99 31.99
CA ALA A 786 3.04 -2.87 31.01
C ALA A 786 2.24 -4.18 30.85
N GLY A 787 1.85 -4.52 29.62
CA GLY A 787 1.02 -5.68 29.29
C GLY A 787 -0.48 -5.48 29.52
N GLU A 788 -0.92 -4.35 30.07
CA GLU A 788 -2.32 -4.06 30.36
C GLU A 788 -3.06 -3.55 29.12
N THR A 789 -4.37 -3.83 29.07
CA THR A 789 -5.32 -3.15 28.18
C THR A 789 -6.39 -2.50 29.03
N LYS A 790 -6.62 -1.21 28.83
CA LYS A 790 -7.56 -0.39 29.58
C LYS A 790 -8.47 0.35 28.62
N GLN A 791 -9.76 0.42 28.95
CA GLN A 791 -10.71 1.23 28.21
C GLN A 791 -11.04 2.48 29.00
N LEU A 792 -11.18 3.60 28.29
CA LEU A 792 -11.66 4.87 28.79
C LEU A 792 -12.92 5.22 28.02
N VAL A 793 -14.04 5.35 28.72
CA VAL A 793 -15.34 5.60 28.13
C VAL A 793 -15.84 6.96 28.55
N PHE A 794 -16.13 7.82 27.58
CA PHE A 794 -16.75 9.11 27.79
C PHE A 794 -18.18 9.08 27.27
N TYR A 795 -19.08 9.74 27.99
CA TYR A 795 -20.46 9.92 27.58
C TYR A 795 -20.82 11.39 27.66
N TRP A 796 -21.57 11.85 26.67
CA TRP A 796 -22.13 13.19 26.64
C TRP A 796 -23.37 13.20 25.76
N SER A 797 -24.20 14.22 25.94
CA SER A 797 -25.40 14.42 25.15
C SER A 797 -25.45 15.83 24.57
N ALA A 798 -26.24 16.02 23.52
CA ALA A 798 -26.61 17.33 23.01
C ALA A 798 -28.13 17.41 22.91
N GLU A 799 -28.71 18.54 23.33
CA GLU A 799 -30.15 18.79 23.18
C GLU A 799 -30.47 19.27 21.77
N LEU A 800 -31.55 18.74 21.19
CA LEU A 800 -32.06 19.13 19.89
C LEU A 800 -33.21 20.12 20.08
N SER A 801 -33.01 21.36 19.62
CA SER A 801 -34.05 22.39 19.65
C SER A 801 -35.07 22.26 18.51
N LYS A 802 -34.73 21.50 17.45
CA LYS A 802 -35.54 21.22 16.27
C LYS A 802 -35.18 19.85 15.73
N GLN A 803 -36.08 19.26 14.94
CA GLN A 803 -35.81 18.04 14.20
C GLN A 803 -34.61 18.23 13.28
N VAL A 804 -33.67 17.28 13.33
CA VAL A 804 -32.44 17.26 12.54
C VAL A 804 -32.65 16.36 11.33
N ASP A 805 -32.49 16.92 10.13
CA ASP A 805 -32.60 16.19 8.86
C ASP A 805 -31.25 15.58 8.44
N GLN A 806 -30.14 16.14 8.93
CA GLN A 806 -28.77 15.71 8.63
C GLN A 806 -27.87 15.83 9.85
N TYR A 807 -27.07 14.80 10.12
CA TYR A 807 -26.11 14.77 11.22
C TYR A 807 -24.70 14.52 10.70
N ASP A 808 -23.79 15.47 10.91
CA ASP A 808 -22.40 15.42 10.47
C ASP A 808 -21.46 15.29 11.67
N VAL A 809 -20.60 14.27 11.68
CA VAL A 809 -19.59 14.09 12.74
C VAL A 809 -18.16 14.17 12.20
N PHE A 810 -17.36 15.06 12.78
CA PHE A 810 -15.97 15.30 12.44
C PHE A 810 -15.07 14.70 13.51
N ILE A 811 -14.32 13.67 13.15
CA ILE A 811 -13.40 12.99 14.06
C ILE A 811 -11.99 13.52 13.85
N ARG A 812 -11.40 14.10 14.89
CA ARG A 812 -10.06 14.67 14.87
C ARG A 812 -9.02 13.64 15.33
N LYS A 813 -8.08 13.30 14.44
CA LYS A 813 -6.84 12.59 14.80
C LYS A 813 -5.90 13.53 15.57
N GLN A 814 -5.24 13.05 16.62
CA GLN A 814 -4.18 13.82 17.30
C GLN A 814 -2.89 13.86 16.46
N ALA A 815 -2.20 15.00 16.46
CA ALA A 815 -0.84 15.09 15.92
C ALA A 815 0.13 14.16 16.68
N GLY A 816 1.20 13.70 16.03
CA GLY A 816 2.18 12.81 16.68
C GLY A 816 1.79 11.34 16.78
N VAL A 817 0.50 11.02 16.66
CA VAL A 817 -0.03 9.66 16.70
C VAL A 817 -0.21 9.15 15.28
N ASP A 818 0.08 7.88 14.99
CA ASP A 818 -0.26 7.28 13.70
C ASP A 818 -1.79 7.09 13.57
N GLY A 819 -2.31 6.98 12.35
CA GLY A 819 -3.73 6.65 12.14
C GLY A 819 -4.09 5.31 12.79
N TYR A 820 -5.18 5.27 13.55
CA TYR A 820 -5.67 4.06 14.23
C TYR A 820 -7.15 3.80 13.94
N PRO A 821 -7.66 2.56 14.12
CA PRO A 821 -9.04 2.24 13.81
C PRO A 821 -10.03 3.06 14.65
N VAL A 822 -10.98 3.70 13.97
CA VAL A 822 -12.12 4.40 14.59
C VAL A 822 -13.39 3.86 13.97
N ASN A 823 -14.20 3.16 14.77
CA ASN A 823 -15.52 2.70 14.33
C ASN A 823 -16.58 3.70 14.78
N VAL A 824 -17.50 4.03 13.88
CA VAL A 824 -18.63 4.92 14.17
C VAL A 824 -19.92 4.15 13.94
N SER A 825 -20.77 4.09 14.96
CA SER A 825 -22.09 3.47 14.87
C SER A 825 -23.17 4.55 15.10
N VAL A 826 -24.23 4.53 14.29
CA VAL A 826 -25.33 5.48 14.39
C VAL A 826 -26.64 4.71 14.46
N SER A 827 -27.41 4.96 15.52
CA SER A 827 -28.75 4.42 15.75
C SER A 827 -29.76 5.56 15.78
N SER A 828 -30.83 5.46 14.97
CA SER A 828 -31.93 6.44 15.00
C SER A 828 -33.30 5.77 14.79
N PRO A 829 -34.30 6.03 15.66
CA PRO A 829 -35.69 5.65 15.46
C PRO A 829 -36.41 6.49 14.39
N ILE A 830 -35.82 7.61 13.93
CA ILE A 830 -36.42 8.47 12.91
C ILE A 830 -36.16 7.87 11.53
N ARG A 831 -37.22 7.71 10.74
CA ARG A 831 -37.12 7.27 9.35
C ARG A 831 -36.49 8.41 8.54
N LEU A 832 -35.17 8.36 8.33
CA LEU A 832 -34.45 9.30 7.48
C LEU A 832 -35.03 9.24 6.05
N LEU A 833 -35.89 10.20 5.71
CA LEU A 833 -36.51 10.36 4.39
C LEU A 833 -35.57 11.16 3.49
N GLY A 834 -34.43 10.56 3.22
CA GLY A 834 -33.34 11.10 2.40
C GLY A 834 -32.26 10.03 2.45
N GLY A 835 -31.76 9.63 1.28
CA GLY A 835 -30.81 8.52 1.19
C GLY A 835 -29.66 8.68 2.19
N LEU A 836 -29.15 7.55 2.66
CA LEU A 836 -27.79 7.42 3.18
C LEU A 836 -26.78 7.82 2.09
N ASP A 837 -26.78 9.09 1.68
CA ASP A 837 -25.54 9.76 1.34
C ASP A 837 -24.98 10.16 2.70
N LEU A 838 -24.29 9.19 3.31
CA LEU A 838 -23.46 9.37 4.49
C LEU A 838 -22.78 10.74 4.37
N PRO A 839 -22.74 11.58 5.42
CA PRO A 839 -21.73 12.60 5.47
C PRO A 839 -20.43 11.83 5.29
N VAL A 840 -19.84 12.09 4.13
CA VAL A 840 -18.50 11.69 3.78
C VAL A 840 -17.72 11.95 5.06
N PHE A 841 -17.14 10.89 5.63
CA PHE A 841 -15.96 11.04 6.46
C PHE A 841 -15.21 12.20 5.82
N LYS A 842 -15.12 13.35 6.48
CA LYS A 842 -13.91 14.13 6.32
C LYS A 842 -12.94 13.32 7.16
N PRO A 843 -12.22 12.31 6.62
CA PRO A 843 -10.93 12.13 7.22
C PRO A 843 -10.31 13.54 7.15
N SER A 844 -9.56 13.93 8.17
CA SER A 844 -8.36 14.67 7.84
C SER A 844 -7.58 13.74 6.90
N LEU A 845 -7.93 13.86 5.61
CA LEU A 845 -7.49 13.23 4.35
C LEU A 845 -6.97 11.78 4.35
#